data_AF-A0A4Q2LXQ5-F1
#
_entry.id   AF-A0A4Q2LXQ5-F1
#
_cell.length_a   1.000
_cell.length_b   1.000
_cell.length_c   1.000
_cell.angle_alpha   90.00
_cell.angle_beta   90.00
_cell.angle_gamma   90.00
#
_symmetry.space_group_name_H-M   'P 1'
#
loop_
_entity.id
_entity.type
_entity.pdbx_description
1 polymer ?
#
loop_
_entity_poly.entity_id
_entity_poly.type
_entity_poly.pdbx_seq_one_letter_code
_entity_poly.pdbx_strand_id
1 'polypeptide(L)'
;MQVNQVNQVNQVNQVNHVKQVKQVKNEDWRSKSRLAGKVALTLGITCAMLFSSVGASASAASSEFQQRLESRTKEDIVAKWLNYRPMEMGDNYMSADRIYAEKPALTAPFSPGKIKQEYLEDGLNAANFVRYLAGVPDDLQLDWGLERQEQSTALVNAVNNQMSHYPNQPAGMDDALFKLGADGAKSSNLYWGSRTFYDNVLGYMADNGDNNIGSVGHRRWIMNPAMTKTMFGMVYTQGKDGYGTPHAAMYAFDRERAEGAVSYDFMSWPSAGHFPKEVFKPQDSWSVTLNPNRYDAQRSSDITVELTRERDGKTWAFDQQHTDKKGRFFSVSRSGYGVPFAVIFRPEQIAAFEDNDVFRVKISGLYEQSGSSAEIQFSTKFFKMVPRLNVRYDIMLRKGETLELTHNGGAQQSDFKMESSNPQVLTADSNGQIKALSKGQARVSFNDYFSSRSVIYVTVEDADPKDKVSAWAQDEYRKAKGNGLVTLFYDRTYQQSIIRDDFTSMAVQMAETIAGRDLYQEPDALAESPFKDVNDWKITWASNSGIVQGVKAGEFAPYQYITREQAATLLLQLRVKLYDLINEEAPRAPSTSVAFADDESISSWAKDNVYQAVSLGLMNGKNSNRFDPKGLLTYEQTYVIMQKLFESIVETK
;
A
#
# COMPACT_ATOMS: atom_id res chain seq x y z
N MET A 1 69.81 5.90 -2.00
CA MET A 1 69.73 4.62 -1.26
C MET A 1 69.20 4.93 0.13
N GLN A 2 68.40 4.03 0.72
CA GLN A 2 67.46 4.22 1.86
C GLN A 2 66.07 4.67 1.34
N VAL A 3 65.02 3.84 1.25
CA VAL A 3 64.47 2.75 2.08
C VAL A 3 64.09 3.22 3.49
N ASN A 4 62.79 3.06 3.78
CA ASN A 4 62.05 3.23 5.04
C ASN A 4 61.55 4.65 5.38
N GLN A 5 60.35 4.96 4.91
CA GLN A 5 59.26 5.57 5.71
C GLN A 5 57.98 5.59 4.86
N VAL A 6 56.96 4.85 5.30
CA VAL A 6 55.50 5.08 5.24
C VAL A 6 54.83 3.72 5.44
N ASN A 7 54.75 3.31 6.70
CA ASN A 7 53.78 2.34 7.22
C ASN A 7 53.44 2.83 8.63
N GLN A 8 52.16 2.83 8.97
CA GLN A 8 51.54 3.37 10.20
C GLN A 8 51.03 4.82 10.14
N VAL A 9 50.03 5.08 9.29
CA VAL A 9 48.91 5.97 9.64
C VAL A 9 47.66 5.39 8.98
N ASN A 10 46.86 4.62 9.74
CA ASN A 10 45.41 4.36 9.56
C ASN A 10 44.94 3.20 10.46
N GLN A 11 45.26 3.27 11.75
CA GLN A 11 44.60 2.54 12.82
C GLN A 11 44.41 3.45 14.04
N VAL A 12 43.76 4.60 13.84
CA VAL A 12 43.16 5.41 14.92
C VAL A 12 41.97 6.13 14.29
N ASN A 13 40.79 5.52 14.32
CA ASN A 13 39.46 6.18 14.26
C ASN A 13 38.31 5.15 14.15
N GLN A 14 38.32 4.11 15.01
CA GLN A 14 37.15 3.25 15.27
C GLN A 14 37.17 2.68 16.69
N VAL A 15 37.41 3.50 17.71
CA VAL A 15 37.09 3.15 19.11
C VAL A 15 36.82 4.45 19.87
N ASN A 16 35.63 5.04 19.69
CA ASN A 16 35.08 6.10 20.55
C ASN A 16 33.61 6.33 20.17
N HIS A 17 32.72 5.39 20.51
CA HIS A 17 31.29 5.69 20.74
C HIS A 17 30.50 4.55 21.42
N VAL A 18 31.15 3.73 22.24
CA VAL A 18 30.46 2.82 23.17
C VAL A 18 31.23 2.83 24.49
N LYS A 19 30.78 3.65 25.45
CA LYS A 19 30.98 3.56 26.91
C LYS A 19 30.85 4.93 27.60
N GLN A 20 29.63 5.46 27.70
CA GLN A 20 29.09 6.27 28.80
C GLN A 20 27.56 6.16 28.58
N VAL A 21 26.74 5.52 29.42
CA VAL A 21 26.34 5.94 30.76
C VAL A 21 25.84 4.70 31.52
N LYS A 22 26.53 4.32 32.60
CA LYS A 22 25.96 3.55 33.72
C LYS A 22 26.36 4.29 35.00
N GLN A 23 25.40 4.37 35.92
CA GLN A 23 25.46 4.86 37.31
C GLN A 23 25.39 6.38 37.53
N VAL A 24 24.21 6.86 37.97
CA VAL A 24 24.07 7.63 39.24
C VAL A 24 22.67 7.32 39.86
N LYS A 25 22.69 6.71 41.05
CA LYS A 25 21.88 6.87 42.30
C LYS A 25 20.41 7.38 42.16
N ASN A 26 19.37 6.69 42.62
CA ASN A 26 18.94 6.37 44.01
C ASN A 26 19.05 7.54 45.01
N GLU A 27 17.94 8.27 45.21
CA GLU A 27 17.49 8.98 46.43
C GLU A 27 16.20 9.76 46.05
N ASP A 28 15.03 9.39 46.55
CA ASP A 28 14.43 9.81 47.83
C ASP A 28 13.41 10.94 47.60
N TRP A 29 12.11 10.59 47.57
CA TRP A 29 11.02 11.56 47.59
C TRP A 29 9.99 11.18 48.66
N ARG A 30 10.20 11.67 49.89
CA ARG A 30 9.16 11.78 50.92
C ARG A 30 9.30 13.10 51.69
N SER A 31 8.14 13.59 52.11
CA SER A 31 7.84 14.80 52.91
C SER A 31 7.72 16.08 52.07
N LYS A 32 6.69 16.93 52.19
CA LYS A 32 5.75 17.30 53.28
C LYS A 32 4.39 17.63 52.62
N SER A 33 3.22 17.70 53.24
CA SER A 33 2.81 18.07 54.61
C SER A 33 1.38 17.61 54.89
N ARG A 34 1.12 17.33 56.16
CA ARG A 34 -0.15 16.90 56.78
C ARG A 34 -1.20 18.02 56.79
N LEU A 35 -2.48 17.65 56.73
CA LEU A 35 -3.49 18.14 57.68
C LEU A 35 -4.51 17.04 57.97
N ALA A 36 -4.83 16.89 59.25
CA ALA A 36 -5.67 15.83 59.81
C ALA A 36 -7.14 16.25 59.86
N GLY A 37 -8.03 15.28 59.74
CA GLY A 37 -9.46 15.41 60.06
C GLY A 37 -10.08 14.05 60.28
N LYS A 38 -10.15 13.63 61.55
CA LYS A 38 -10.81 12.41 62.02
C LYS A 38 -12.33 12.52 61.84
N VAL A 39 -12.98 11.49 61.28
CA VAL A 39 -14.28 11.00 61.79
C VAL A 39 -14.28 9.49 61.67
N ALA A 40 -14.41 8.82 62.82
CA ALA A 40 -14.78 7.42 62.91
C ALA A 40 -16.30 7.34 63.08
N LEU A 41 -16.97 6.51 62.30
CA LEU A 41 -18.28 5.99 62.66
C LEU A 41 -18.38 4.51 62.23
N THR A 42 -19.04 3.75 63.08
CA THR A 42 -18.97 2.29 63.25
C THR A 42 -20.07 1.56 62.47
N LEU A 43 -19.80 0.28 62.16
CA LEU A 43 -20.73 -0.85 61.96
C LEU A 43 -21.56 -0.96 60.67
N GLY A 44 -21.42 -2.11 60.02
CA GLY A 44 -22.35 -2.62 59.01
C GLY A 44 -21.84 -3.85 58.29
N ILE A 45 -22.10 -5.03 58.83
CA ILE A 45 -21.88 -6.34 58.18
C ILE A 45 -22.70 -6.39 56.89
N THR A 46 -22.06 -6.69 55.76
CA THR A 46 -22.68 -7.49 54.68
C THR A 46 -21.60 -8.19 53.87
N CYS A 47 -21.38 -9.47 54.17
CA CYS A 47 -20.86 -10.44 53.20
C CYS A 47 -21.89 -10.60 52.08
N ALA A 48 -21.67 -9.97 50.93
CA ALA A 48 -22.17 -10.41 49.62
C ALA A 48 -21.60 -9.47 48.54
N MET A 49 -21.31 -10.00 47.36
CA MET A 49 -20.79 -9.31 46.17
C MET A 49 -19.27 -9.16 46.07
N LEU A 50 -18.58 -10.28 45.91
CA LEU A 50 -17.29 -10.34 45.21
C LEU A 50 -17.34 -11.44 44.14
N PHE A 51 -18.27 -11.34 43.19
CA PHE A 51 -18.23 -12.10 41.93
C PHE A 51 -18.94 -11.31 40.83
N SER A 52 -18.32 -10.22 40.40
CA SER A 52 -18.70 -9.53 39.15
C SER A 52 -17.55 -8.76 38.47
N SER A 53 -16.33 -8.81 39.02
CA SER A 53 -15.19 -8.08 38.44
C SER A 53 -14.53 -8.78 37.25
N VAL A 54 -14.63 -10.10 37.12
CA VAL A 54 -13.95 -10.86 36.05
C VAL A 54 -14.57 -10.61 34.68
N GLY A 55 -15.90 -10.46 34.61
CA GLY A 55 -16.62 -10.19 33.36
C GLY A 55 -16.40 -8.77 32.83
N ALA A 56 -16.35 -7.77 33.72
CA ALA A 56 -16.10 -6.38 33.35
C ALA A 56 -14.66 -6.17 32.85
N SER A 57 -13.67 -6.81 33.47
CA SER A 57 -12.26 -6.70 33.02
C SER A 57 -12.00 -7.37 31.67
N ALA A 58 -12.65 -8.51 31.39
CA ALA A 58 -12.51 -9.20 30.11
C ALA A 58 -13.17 -8.42 28.97
N SER A 59 -14.37 -7.88 29.19
CA SER A 59 -15.07 -7.01 28.24
C SER A 59 -14.34 -5.67 27.99
N ALA A 60 -13.67 -5.11 28.99
CA ALA A 60 -12.83 -3.93 28.81
C ALA A 60 -11.61 -4.24 27.94
N ALA A 61 -10.88 -5.33 28.23
CA ALA A 61 -9.71 -5.72 27.47
C ALA A 61 -10.02 -6.10 26.01
N SER A 62 -11.20 -6.65 25.73
CA SER A 62 -11.61 -6.95 24.35
C SER A 62 -12.05 -5.70 23.58
N SER A 63 -12.63 -4.71 24.26
CA SER A 63 -12.89 -3.39 23.67
C SER A 63 -11.58 -2.65 23.35
N GLU A 64 -10.56 -2.75 24.20
CA GLU A 64 -9.22 -2.21 23.96
C GLU A 64 -8.56 -2.85 22.72
N PHE A 65 -8.81 -4.12 22.44
CA PHE A 65 -8.29 -4.79 21.24
C PHE A 65 -8.74 -4.10 19.96
N GLN A 66 -10.04 -3.84 19.81
CA GLN A 66 -10.60 -3.17 18.63
C GLN A 66 -10.22 -1.69 18.60
N GLN A 67 -10.30 -0.99 19.73
CA GLN A 67 -9.93 0.42 19.83
C GLN A 67 -8.47 0.67 19.43
N ARG A 68 -7.56 -0.25 19.78
CA ARG A 68 -6.15 -0.19 19.36
C ARG A 68 -5.97 -0.37 17.86
N LEU A 69 -6.79 -1.17 17.19
CA LEU A 69 -6.75 -1.30 15.73
C LEU A 69 -7.24 -0.03 15.05
N GLU A 70 -8.38 0.50 15.51
CA GLU A 70 -8.99 1.71 14.96
C GLU A 70 -8.15 2.97 15.16
N SER A 71 -7.37 3.03 16.25
CA SER A 71 -6.50 4.17 16.56
C SER A 71 -5.17 4.17 15.81
N ARG A 72 -4.80 3.10 15.10
CA ARG A 72 -3.56 3.07 14.31
C ARG A 72 -3.65 4.03 13.13
N THR A 73 -2.64 4.87 13.04
CA THR A 73 -2.44 5.77 11.90
C THR A 73 -1.81 5.02 10.72
N LYS A 74 -1.82 5.63 9.53
CA LYS A 74 -1.10 5.08 8.37
C LYS A 74 0.40 5.00 8.68
N GLU A 75 0.90 6.02 9.39
CA GLU A 75 2.29 6.19 9.79
C GLU A 75 2.73 5.08 10.75
N ASP A 76 1.88 4.68 11.71
CA ASP A 76 2.18 3.56 12.60
C ASP A 76 2.35 2.24 11.84
N ILE A 77 1.43 1.96 10.91
CA ILE A 77 1.45 0.73 10.10
C ILE A 77 2.67 0.73 9.18
N VAL A 78 2.95 1.87 8.55
CA VAL A 78 4.11 2.06 7.68
C VAL A 78 5.41 1.90 8.46
N ALA A 79 5.56 2.54 9.62
CA ALA A 79 6.73 2.41 10.48
C ALA A 79 6.92 0.96 10.93
N LYS A 80 5.82 0.26 11.23
CA LYS A 80 5.88 -1.15 11.57
C LYS A 80 6.31 -2.02 10.38
N TRP A 81 5.75 -1.77 9.20
CA TRP A 81 6.14 -2.46 7.98
C TRP A 81 7.60 -2.23 7.64
N LEU A 82 8.14 -1.02 7.78
CA LEU A 82 9.55 -0.74 7.53
C LEU A 82 10.50 -1.62 8.36
N ASN A 83 10.09 -2.04 9.56
CA ASN A 83 10.86 -2.97 10.40
C ASN A 83 10.73 -4.44 9.96
N TYR A 84 9.67 -4.78 9.23
CA TYR A 84 9.36 -6.14 8.77
C TYR A 84 9.38 -6.32 7.25
N ARG A 85 9.82 -5.30 6.51
CA ARG A 85 9.82 -5.29 5.05
C ARG A 85 10.70 -6.42 4.50
N PRO A 86 10.44 -6.88 3.26
CA PRO A 86 11.31 -7.85 2.62
C PRO A 86 12.76 -7.34 2.59
N MET A 87 13.72 -8.26 2.72
CA MET A 87 15.15 -7.92 2.71
C MET A 87 15.60 -7.16 1.44
N GLU A 88 15.03 -7.50 0.29
CA GLU A 88 15.31 -6.84 -1.00
C GLU A 88 14.00 -6.71 -1.80
N MET A 89 14.02 -5.86 -2.82
CA MET A 89 12.90 -5.72 -3.74
C MET A 89 12.86 -6.80 -4.80
N GLY A 90 11.65 -7.07 -5.29
CA GLY A 90 11.37 -8.16 -6.21
C GLY A 90 11.54 -9.52 -5.55
N ASP A 91 11.49 -10.57 -6.35
CA ASP A 91 11.40 -11.96 -5.88
C ASP A 91 12.72 -12.76 -6.02
N ASN A 92 13.74 -12.16 -6.64
CA ASN A 92 14.98 -12.85 -7.00
C ASN A 92 16.03 -12.90 -5.87
N TYR A 93 15.79 -12.23 -4.74
CA TYR A 93 16.77 -12.24 -3.63
C TYR A 93 16.86 -13.58 -2.91
N MET A 94 15.85 -14.43 -3.07
CA MET A 94 15.80 -15.79 -2.56
C MET A 94 15.96 -16.85 -3.66
N SER A 95 16.63 -16.52 -4.76
CA SER A 95 16.94 -17.48 -5.82
C SER A 95 17.74 -18.67 -5.27
N ALA A 96 17.65 -19.83 -5.94
CA ALA A 96 18.25 -21.06 -5.44
C ALA A 96 19.79 -21.08 -5.36
N ASP A 97 20.48 -20.17 -6.03
CA ASP A 97 21.92 -19.94 -5.86
C ASP A 97 22.24 -19.07 -4.63
N ARG A 98 21.26 -18.34 -4.10
CA ARG A 98 21.41 -17.40 -2.98
C ARG A 98 20.89 -17.94 -1.65
N ILE A 99 19.77 -18.66 -1.65
CA ILE A 99 18.97 -19.01 -0.46
C ILE A 99 19.63 -20.02 0.49
N TYR A 100 20.41 -20.97 -0.04
CA TYR A 100 20.91 -22.10 0.75
C TYR A 100 22.26 -21.84 1.41
N ALA A 101 22.37 -22.19 2.69
CA ALA A 101 23.64 -22.41 3.37
C ALA A 101 24.22 -23.77 2.95
N GLU A 102 23.36 -24.78 2.83
CA GLU A 102 23.68 -26.13 2.34
C GLU A 102 22.65 -26.50 1.28
N LYS A 103 23.07 -26.77 0.03
CA LYS A 103 22.12 -27.08 -1.05
C LYS A 103 21.42 -28.43 -0.81
N PRO A 104 20.10 -28.54 -1.08
CA PRO A 104 19.40 -29.82 -1.03
C PRO A 104 19.90 -30.78 -2.11
N ALA A 105 19.82 -32.09 -1.84
CA ALA A 105 20.01 -33.15 -2.82
C ALA A 105 18.64 -33.77 -3.18
N LEU A 106 18.22 -33.57 -4.42
CA LEU A 106 16.92 -34.02 -4.96
C LEU A 106 16.93 -35.46 -5.49
N THR A 107 18.06 -36.15 -5.39
CA THR A 107 18.25 -37.54 -5.79
C THR A 107 18.97 -38.29 -4.68
N ALA A 108 18.86 -39.62 -4.64
CA ALA A 108 19.57 -40.43 -3.66
C ALA A 108 21.10 -40.26 -3.73
N PRO A 109 21.81 -40.16 -2.59
CA PRO A 109 21.28 -40.01 -1.24
C PRO A 109 20.67 -38.61 -1.03
N PHE A 110 19.40 -38.58 -0.63
CA PHE A 110 18.65 -37.34 -0.44
C PHE A 110 19.18 -36.55 0.76
N SER A 111 19.13 -35.22 0.65
CA SER A 111 19.46 -34.31 1.76
C SER A 111 18.56 -33.08 1.70
N PRO A 112 17.94 -32.66 2.81
CA PRO A 112 17.10 -31.45 2.84
C PRO A 112 17.91 -30.17 2.62
N GLY A 113 19.22 -30.19 2.88
CA GLY A 113 20.03 -28.97 2.92
C GLY A 113 19.63 -28.05 4.08
N LYS A 114 20.02 -26.79 3.99
CA LYS A 114 19.73 -25.73 4.96
C LYS A 114 19.58 -24.38 4.28
N ILE A 115 18.66 -23.57 4.78
CA ILE A 115 18.45 -22.19 4.35
C ILE A 115 19.33 -21.27 5.21
N LYS A 116 19.83 -20.18 4.64
CA LYS A 116 20.56 -19.18 5.43
C LYS A 116 19.61 -18.44 6.37
N GLN A 117 20.08 -18.16 7.59
CA GLN A 117 19.27 -17.58 8.66
C GLN A 117 18.54 -16.30 8.26
N GLU A 118 19.19 -15.41 7.52
CA GLU A 118 18.62 -14.13 7.12
C GLU A 118 17.32 -14.28 6.32
N TYR A 119 17.19 -15.32 5.48
CA TYR A 119 15.96 -15.57 4.74
C TYR A 119 14.86 -16.16 5.61
N LEU A 120 15.21 -16.96 6.63
CA LEU A 120 14.23 -17.47 7.60
C LEU A 120 13.67 -16.31 8.44
N GLU A 121 14.52 -15.37 8.83
CA GLU A 121 14.13 -14.14 9.54
C GLU A 121 13.23 -13.24 8.67
N ASP A 122 13.45 -13.18 7.35
CA ASP A 122 12.57 -12.49 6.40
C ASP A 122 11.15 -13.09 6.38
N GLY A 123 11.04 -14.43 6.39
CA GLY A 123 9.75 -15.13 6.53
C GLY A 123 9.08 -14.85 7.88
N LEU A 124 9.85 -14.82 8.97
CA LEU A 124 9.36 -14.45 10.30
C LEU A 124 8.81 -13.03 10.32
N ASN A 125 9.52 -12.08 9.72
CA ASN A 125 9.11 -10.68 9.61
C ASN A 125 7.78 -10.55 8.87
N ALA A 126 7.61 -11.27 7.76
CA ALA A 126 6.34 -11.31 7.03
C ALA A 126 5.18 -11.81 7.91
N ALA A 127 5.39 -12.92 8.63
CA ALA A 127 4.38 -13.49 9.53
C ALA A 127 4.03 -12.53 10.68
N ASN A 128 5.02 -11.87 11.27
CA ASN A 128 4.80 -10.88 12.33
C ASN A 128 4.10 -9.63 11.79
N PHE A 129 4.38 -9.18 10.56
CA PHE A 129 3.70 -8.04 9.98
C PHE A 129 2.19 -8.29 9.79
N VAL A 130 1.81 -9.44 9.22
CA VAL A 130 0.39 -9.78 9.03
C VAL A 130 -0.33 -10.02 10.36
N ARG A 131 0.38 -10.53 11.38
CA ARG A 131 -0.13 -10.64 12.75
C ARG A 131 -0.36 -9.28 13.40
N TYR A 132 0.60 -8.36 13.24
CA TYR A 132 0.44 -6.98 13.69
C TYR A 132 -0.82 -6.37 13.08
N LEU A 133 -1.01 -6.47 11.76
CA LEU A 133 -2.20 -5.96 11.06
C LEU A 133 -3.50 -6.58 11.58
N ALA A 134 -3.51 -7.87 11.89
CA ALA A 134 -4.65 -8.58 12.48
C ALA A 134 -4.94 -8.21 13.96
N GLY A 135 -4.01 -7.51 14.63
CA GLY A 135 -4.15 -7.07 16.02
C GLY A 135 -3.69 -8.09 17.07
N VAL A 136 -3.25 -9.27 16.64
CA VAL A 136 -2.66 -10.30 17.54
C VAL A 136 -1.17 -10.00 17.79
N PRO A 137 -0.56 -10.55 18.86
CA PRO A 137 0.86 -10.34 19.14
C PRO A 137 1.75 -10.76 17.97
N ASP A 138 2.61 -9.85 17.52
CA ASP A 138 3.60 -9.99 16.45
C ASP A 138 5.00 -10.33 17.02
N ASP A 139 5.00 -11.20 18.02
CA ASP A 139 6.15 -11.66 18.79
C ASP A 139 6.53 -13.11 18.45
N LEU A 140 6.19 -13.59 17.24
CA LEU A 140 6.63 -14.92 16.81
C LEU A 140 8.15 -14.98 16.77
N GLN A 141 8.66 -16.18 17.07
CA GLN A 141 10.08 -16.52 16.98
C GLN A 141 10.27 -17.76 16.10
N LEU A 142 11.47 -17.89 15.51
CA LEU A 142 11.87 -19.11 14.84
C LEU A 142 12.13 -20.21 15.87
N ASP A 143 11.49 -21.37 15.71
CA ASP A 143 11.84 -22.59 16.44
C ASP A 143 12.90 -23.36 15.67
N TRP A 144 14.15 -23.14 16.03
CA TRP A 144 15.31 -23.83 15.44
C TRP A 144 15.28 -25.35 15.61
N GLY A 145 14.50 -25.88 16.57
CA GLY A 145 14.26 -27.32 16.69
C GLY A 145 13.50 -27.92 15.49
N LEU A 146 12.76 -27.09 14.75
CA LEU A 146 11.97 -27.49 13.58
C LEU A 146 12.68 -27.24 12.24
N GLU A 147 13.90 -26.68 12.23
CA GLU A 147 14.61 -26.33 10.98
C GLU A 147 14.71 -27.52 10.02
N ARG A 148 15.26 -28.63 10.52
CA ARG A 148 15.43 -29.84 9.71
C ARG A 148 14.08 -30.42 9.28
N GLN A 149 13.04 -30.25 10.09
CA GLN A 149 11.70 -30.73 9.78
C GLN A 149 11.11 -29.98 8.59
N GLU A 150 11.00 -28.66 8.68
CA GLU A 150 10.35 -27.86 7.64
C GLU A 150 11.12 -27.93 6.31
N GLN A 151 12.46 -28.00 6.37
CA GLN A 151 13.26 -28.19 5.17
C GLN A 151 13.09 -29.60 4.57
N SER A 152 12.91 -30.63 5.39
CA SER A 152 12.56 -31.98 4.92
C SER A 152 11.14 -32.02 4.34
N THR A 153 10.19 -31.26 4.90
CA THR A 153 8.83 -31.12 4.38
C THR A 153 8.84 -30.51 2.98
N ALA A 154 9.61 -29.44 2.78
CA ALA A 154 9.81 -28.83 1.47
C ALA A 154 10.46 -29.81 0.48
N LEU A 155 11.50 -30.56 0.91
CA LEU A 155 12.17 -31.56 0.07
C LEU A 155 11.20 -32.66 -0.39
N VAL A 156 10.47 -33.27 0.53
CA VAL A 156 9.56 -34.39 0.21
C VAL A 156 8.47 -33.96 -0.77
N ASN A 157 7.92 -32.75 -0.61
CA ASN A 157 6.96 -32.20 -1.56
C ASN A 157 7.60 -31.88 -2.92
N ALA A 158 8.80 -31.27 -2.93
CA ALA A 158 9.53 -30.95 -4.15
C ALA A 158 9.90 -32.17 -4.99
N VAL A 159 10.41 -33.24 -4.35
CA VAL A 159 10.81 -34.48 -5.06
C VAL A 159 9.59 -35.20 -5.66
N ASN A 160 8.45 -35.13 -4.97
CA ASN A 160 7.19 -35.66 -5.49
C ASN A 160 6.52 -34.71 -6.51
N ASN A 161 7.02 -33.49 -6.67
CA ASN A 161 6.40 -32.44 -7.47
C ASN A 161 4.90 -32.27 -7.12
N GLN A 162 4.62 -32.10 -5.84
CA GLN A 162 3.27 -31.96 -5.29
C GLN A 162 3.22 -30.97 -4.12
N MET A 163 2.03 -30.46 -3.82
CA MET A 163 1.74 -29.75 -2.57
C MET A 163 0.73 -30.57 -1.77
N SER A 164 1.21 -31.41 -0.85
CA SER A 164 0.39 -32.37 -0.11
C SER A 164 0.75 -32.40 1.38
N HIS A 165 -0.29 -32.38 2.23
CA HIS A 165 -0.16 -32.65 3.67
C HIS A 165 0.07 -34.15 3.98
N TYR A 166 -0.07 -35.02 2.97
CA TYR A 166 0.13 -36.47 3.07
C TYR A 166 0.97 -36.94 1.88
N PRO A 167 2.25 -36.54 1.79
CA PRO A 167 3.07 -36.91 0.64
C PRO A 167 3.43 -38.40 0.68
N ASN A 168 3.68 -38.97 -0.50
CA ASN A 168 4.18 -40.33 -0.64
C ASN A 168 5.70 -40.37 -0.43
N GLN A 169 6.24 -41.49 0.03
CA GLN A 169 7.68 -41.66 0.18
C GLN A 169 8.36 -41.75 -1.20
N PRO A 170 9.31 -40.86 -1.53
CA PRO A 170 10.08 -40.98 -2.76
C PRO A 170 10.95 -42.23 -2.77
N ALA A 171 11.10 -42.85 -3.94
CA ALA A 171 11.96 -44.02 -4.10
C ALA A 171 13.41 -43.70 -3.71
N GLY A 172 14.00 -44.52 -2.84
CA GLY A 172 15.38 -44.35 -2.37
C GLY A 172 15.57 -43.28 -1.27
N MET A 173 14.49 -42.66 -0.77
CA MET A 173 14.54 -41.79 0.39
C MET A 173 14.51 -42.60 1.68
N ASP A 174 15.44 -42.29 2.59
CA ASP A 174 15.50 -42.88 3.93
C ASP A 174 14.19 -42.67 4.71
N ASP A 175 13.76 -43.71 5.43
CA ASP A 175 12.49 -43.73 6.17
C ASP A 175 12.40 -42.63 7.23
N ALA A 176 13.50 -42.33 7.92
CA ALA A 176 13.52 -41.31 8.96
C ALA A 176 13.44 -39.90 8.36
N LEU A 177 14.13 -39.66 7.24
CA LEU A 177 14.01 -38.40 6.49
C LEU A 177 12.59 -38.20 5.95
N PHE A 178 12.00 -39.22 5.32
CA PHE A 178 10.64 -39.15 4.82
C PHE A 178 9.64 -38.90 5.95
N LYS A 179 9.73 -39.68 7.04
CA LYS A 179 8.85 -39.52 8.19
C LYS A 179 8.91 -38.10 8.76
N LEU A 180 10.11 -37.55 8.92
CA LEU A 180 10.30 -36.19 9.40
C LEU A 180 9.61 -35.16 8.48
N GLY A 181 9.82 -35.25 7.17
CA GLY A 181 9.19 -34.34 6.20
C GLY A 181 7.67 -34.51 6.13
N ALA A 182 7.17 -35.75 6.21
CA ALA A 182 5.74 -36.05 6.20
C ALA A 182 5.02 -35.62 7.49
N ASP A 183 5.70 -35.65 8.63
CA ASP A 183 5.14 -35.15 9.88
C ASP A 183 5.07 -33.62 9.88
N GLY A 184 6.10 -32.92 9.39
CA GLY A 184 6.03 -31.47 9.19
C GLY A 184 4.94 -31.06 8.20
N ALA A 185 4.73 -31.83 7.12
CA ALA A 185 3.68 -31.55 6.14
C ALA A 185 2.28 -31.47 6.76
N LYS A 186 2.01 -32.21 7.85
CA LYS A 186 0.69 -32.23 8.52
C LYS A 186 0.47 -31.02 9.44
N SER A 187 1.53 -30.32 9.84
CA SER A 187 1.50 -29.22 10.81
C SER A 187 1.85 -27.85 10.22
N SER A 188 2.01 -27.78 8.90
CA SER A 188 2.52 -26.60 8.22
C SER A 188 1.55 -26.10 7.16
N ASN A 189 1.52 -24.79 6.97
CA ASN A 189 1.01 -24.21 5.74
C ASN A 189 2.00 -24.56 4.61
N LEU A 190 1.52 -25.10 3.49
CA LEU A 190 2.34 -25.52 2.35
C LEU A 190 2.15 -24.56 1.17
N TYR A 191 3.23 -24.26 0.45
CA TYR A 191 3.20 -23.37 -0.71
C TYR A 191 3.93 -23.97 -1.91
N TRP A 192 3.41 -23.71 -3.11
CA TRP A 192 4.04 -24.04 -4.38
C TRP A 192 3.98 -22.82 -5.30
N GLY A 193 5.12 -22.23 -5.67
CA GLY A 193 5.17 -21.24 -6.75
C GLY A 193 6.08 -20.05 -6.48
N SER A 194 5.82 -19.35 -5.38
CA SER A 194 6.43 -18.08 -5.04
C SER A 194 7.83 -18.27 -4.47
N ARG A 195 8.73 -17.35 -4.82
CA ARG A 195 10.18 -17.47 -4.58
C ARG A 195 10.64 -16.94 -3.23
N THR A 196 9.80 -16.20 -2.52
CA THR A 196 10.12 -15.56 -1.24
C THR A 196 9.18 -16.05 -0.14
N PHE A 197 9.67 -16.11 1.11
CA PHE A 197 8.78 -16.43 2.24
C PHE A 197 7.77 -15.30 2.49
N TYR A 198 8.13 -14.06 2.19
CA TYR A 198 7.19 -12.93 2.27
C TYR A 198 5.96 -13.16 1.39
N ASP A 199 6.16 -13.52 0.12
CA ASP A 199 5.08 -13.86 -0.80
C ASP A 199 4.31 -15.13 -0.39
N ASN A 200 5.00 -16.11 0.21
CA ASN A 200 4.33 -17.30 0.75
C ASN A 200 3.36 -16.92 1.86
N VAL A 201 3.80 -16.09 2.82
CA VAL A 201 2.96 -15.58 3.92
C VAL A 201 1.78 -14.78 3.39
N LEU A 202 1.99 -13.85 2.45
CA LEU A 202 0.88 -13.11 1.84
C LEU A 202 -0.08 -14.03 1.07
N GLY A 203 0.42 -15.07 0.42
CA GLY A 203 -0.41 -16.06 -0.25
C GLY A 203 -1.24 -16.90 0.73
N TYR A 204 -0.67 -17.30 1.88
CA TYR A 204 -1.42 -17.90 2.98
C TYR A 204 -2.49 -16.97 3.53
N MET A 205 -2.20 -15.66 3.61
CA MET A 205 -3.16 -14.65 4.04
C MET A 205 -4.22 -14.36 2.98
N ALA A 206 -3.95 -14.50 1.69
CA ALA A 206 -4.96 -14.32 0.63
C ALA A 206 -6.01 -15.44 0.66
N ASP A 207 -5.55 -16.69 0.80
CA ASP A 207 -6.33 -17.94 0.97
C ASP A 207 -7.59 -18.06 0.10
N ASN A 208 -7.53 -17.51 -1.11
CA ASN A 208 -8.66 -17.30 -1.99
C ASN A 208 -8.93 -18.45 -2.98
N GLY A 209 -8.17 -19.55 -2.87
CA GLY A 209 -8.34 -20.74 -3.69
C GLY A 209 -9.70 -21.42 -3.42
N ASP A 210 -10.26 -22.10 -4.43
CA ASP A 210 -11.62 -22.67 -4.35
C ASP A 210 -11.80 -23.68 -3.21
N ASN A 211 -10.73 -24.36 -2.79
CA ASN A 211 -10.76 -25.30 -1.68
C ASN A 211 -10.54 -24.65 -0.32
N ASN A 212 -10.09 -23.40 -0.28
CA ASN A 212 -9.70 -22.71 0.94
C ASN A 212 -10.64 -21.57 1.31
N ILE A 213 -11.25 -20.92 0.31
CA ILE A 213 -12.09 -19.72 0.48
C ILE A 213 -13.19 -19.89 1.53
N GLY A 214 -13.71 -21.11 1.71
CA GLY A 214 -14.76 -21.41 2.69
C GLY A 214 -14.30 -21.53 4.14
N SER A 215 -13.00 -21.63 4.41
CA SER A 215 -12.43 -21.81 5.74
C SER A 215 -11.33 -20.82 6.11
N VAL A 216 -10.63 -20.29 5.09
CA VAL A 216 -9.43 -19.44 5.18
C VAL A 216 -8.44 -19.95 6.22
N GLY A 217 -8.20 -21.26 6.18
CA GLY A 217 -7.46 -22.01 7.20
C GLY A 217 -6.00 -21.56 7.36
N HIS A 218 -5.29 -21.29 6.26
CA HIS A 218 -3.87 -20.90 6.32
C HIS A 218 -3.71 -19.56 7.03
N ARG A 219 -4.57 -18.59 6.65
CA ARG A 219 -4.68 -17.27 7.30
C ARG A 219 -4.94 -17.41 8.79
N ARG A 220 -5.92 -18.23 9.16
CA ARG A 220 -6.34 -18.38 10.56
C ARG A 220 -5.30 -19.09 11.42
N TRP A 221 -4.46 -19.96 10.85
CA TRP A 221 -3.29 -20.47 11.56
C TRP A 221 -2.28 -19.38 11.88
N ILE A 222 -1.97 -18.51 10.93
CA ILE A 222 -1.00 -17.41 11.15
C ILE A 222 -1.56 -16.39 12.15
N MET A 223 -2.87 -16.12 12.11
CA MET A 223 -3.57 -15.25 13.05
C MET A 223 -3.86 -15.91 14.41
N ASN A 224 -3.42 -17.15 14.65
CA ASN A 224 -3.70 -17.85 15.89
C ASN A 224 -3.09 -17.09 17.09
N PRO A 225 -3.90 -16.60 18.05
CA PRO A 225 -3.41 -15.87 19.22
C PRO A 225 -2.56 -16.75 20.15
N ALA A 226 -2.75 -18.07 20.12
CA ALA A 226 -1.96 -19.01 20.92
C ALA A 226 -0.52 -19.22 20.39
N MET A 227 -0.23 -18.73 19.18
CA MET A 227 1.04 -18.92 18.50
C MET A 227 2.12 -17.94 19.01
N THR A 228 3.32 -18.47 19.20
CA THR A 228 4.58 -17.82 19.62
C THR A 228 5.77 -18.30 18.77
N LYS A 229 5.65 -19.44 18.09
CA LYS A 229 6.73 -20.06 17.34
C LYS A 229 6.30 -20.46 15.92
N THR A 230 7.22 -20.32 14.98
CA THR A 230 7.10 -20.79 13.59
C THR A 230 8.45 -21.32 13.11
N MET A 231 8.48 -21.99 11.97
CA MET A 231 9.70 -22.27 11.24
C MET A 231 9.38 -22.40 9.75
N PHE A 232 10.38 -22.21 8.89
CA PHE A 232 10.22 -22.24 7.45
C PHE A 232 11.17 -23.24 6.78
N GLY A 233 10.74 -23.76 5.63
CA GLY A 233 11.57 -24.54 4.73
C GLY A 233 11.20 -24.26 3.28
N MET A 234 12.17 -24.37 2.37
CA MET A 234 11.97 -24.14 0.93
C MET A 234 12.96 -24.97 0.12
N VAL A 235 12.46 -25.65 -0.91
CA VAL A 235 13.26 -26.42 -1.87
C VAL A 235 12.82 -26.11 -3.29
N TYR A 236 13.78 -25.65 -4.09
CA TYR A 236 13.64 -25.46 -5.53
C TYR A 236 13.83 -26.81 -6.25
N THR A 237 12.92 -27.13 -7.17
CA THR A 237 13.05 -28.27 -8.08
C THR A 237 14.09 -28.00 -9.18
N GLN A 238 14.39 -28.96 -10.06
CA GLN A 238 15.14 -28.68 -11.29
C GLN A 238 14.22 -28.14 -12.39
N GLY A 239 14.67 -27.08 -13.08
CA GLY A 239 13.99 -26.47 -14.23
C GLY A 239 14.80 -26.64 -15.51
N LYS A 240 14.18 -26.36 -16.67
CA LYS A 240 14.81 -26.50 -17.99
C LYS A 240 16.05 -25.61 -18.18
N ASP A 241 16.06 -24.43 -17.55
CA ASP A 241 17.11 -23.42 -17.66
C ASP A 241 17.77 -23.10 -16.28
N GLY A 242 17.74 -24.05 -15.34
CA GLY A 242 18.31 -23.89 -14.00
C GLY A 242 17.42 -24.46 -12.90
N TYR A 243 16.98 -23.62 -11.97
CA TYR A 243 16.12 -24.02 -10.86
C TYR A 243 14.64 -23.88 -11.25
N GLY A 244 13.86 -24.92 -10.93
CA GLY A 244 12.42 -25.02 -11.17
C GLY A 244 11.61 -24.36 -10.05
N THR A 245 10.31 -24.64 -10.02
CA THR A 245 9.39 -24.01 -9.06
C THR A 245 9.68 -24.46 -7.61
N PRO A 246 9.74 -23.53 -6.64
CA PRO A 246 9.97 -23.86 -5.25
C PRO A 246 8.71 -24.43 -4.57
N HIS A 247 8.96 -25.34 -3.63
CA HIS A 247 8.01 -25.84 -2.66
C HIS A 247 8.45 -25.37 -1.28
N ALA A 248 7.52 -24.84 -0.50
CA ALA A 248 7.81 -24.27 0.81
C ALA A 248 6.83 -24.74 1.87
N ALA A 249 7.26 -24.64 3.12
CA ALA A 249 6.48 -24.96 4.31
C ALA A 249 6.70 -23.89 5.38
N MET A 250 5.64 -23.59 6.13
CA MET A 250 5.66 -22.77 7.33
C MET A 250 4.94 -23.52 8.45
N TYR A 251 5.64 -23.85 9.53
CA TYR A 251 5.02 -24.46 10.72
C TYR A 251 3.97 -23.52 11.32
N ALA A 252 2.75 -24.03 11.52
CA ALA A 252 1.61 -23.16 11.83
C ALA A 252 0.75 -23.65 13.02
N PHE A 253 1.14 -24.76 13.65
CA PHE A 253 0.33 -25.46 14.66
C PHE A 253 0.73 -25.14 16.11
N ASP A 254 1.64 -24.19 16.32
CA ASP A 254 2.04 -23.78 17.66
C ASP A 254 0.86 -23.24 18.49
N ARG A 255 0.85 -23.63 19.77
CA ARG A 255 -0.15 -23.26 20.78
C ARG A 255 0.49 -23.03 22.15
N GLU A 256 1.78 -22.69 22.20
CA GLU A 256 2.52 -22.53 23.46
C GLU A 256 2.04 -21.35 24.32
N ARG A 257 1.43 -20.30 23.73
CA ARG A 257 0.87 -19.21 24.53
C ARG A 257 -0.35 -19.69 25.30
N ALA A 258 -0.36 -19.38 26.59
CA ALA A 258 -1.47 -19.71 27.48
C ALA A 258 -2.83 -19.23 26.93
N GLU A 259 -3.84 -20.08 27.09
CA GLU A 259 -5.21 -19.76 26.72
C GLU A 259 -5.70 -18.50 27.46
N GLY A 260 -6.36 -17.59 26.75
CA GLY A 260 -6.84 -16.33 27.30
C GLY A 260 -5.77 -15.24 27.49
N ALA A 261 -4.49 -15.50 27.19
CA ALA A 261 -3.43 -14.48 27.28
C ALA A 261 -3.61 -13.32 26.28
N VAL A 262 -4.37 -13.54 25.20
CA VAL A 262 -4.79 -12.50 24.26
C VAL A 262 -6.29 -12.34 24.39
N SER A 263 -6.74 -11.17 24.85
CA SER A 263 -8.16 -10.82 24.92
C SER A 263 -8.61 -10.20 23.59
N TYR A 264 -9.73 -10.70 23.06
CA TYR A 264 -10.37 -10.21 21.84
C TYR A 264 -11.84 -10.63 21.83
N ASP A 265 -12.69 -9.82 21.20
CA ASP A 265 -14.07 -10.22 20.89
C ASP A 265 -14.11 -10.96 19.55
N PHE A 266 -13.45 -10.39 18.57
CA PHE A 266 -13.28 -10.95 17.24
C PHE A 266 -11.95 -10.46 16.65
N MET A 267 -11.48 -11.16 15.62
CA MET A 267 -10.32 -10.79 14.82
C MET A 267 -10.77 -10.73 13.36
N SER A 268 -10.61 -9.59 12.71
CA SER A 268 -11.00 -9.40 11.31
C SER A 268 -9.78 -9.29 10.39
N TRP A 269 -9.95 -9.76 9.15
CA TRP A 269 -9.01 -9.57 8.05
C TRP A 269 -9.81 -9.21 6.79
N PRO A 270 -9.63 -8.01 6.22
CA PRO A 270 -8.84 -6.90 6.77
C PRO A 270 -9.40 -6.42 8.13
N SER A 271 -8.54 -5.81 8.95
CA SER A 271 -8.88 -5.34 10.29
C SER A 271 -9.60 -3.99 10.28
N ALA A 272 -10.17 -3.61 11.43
CA ALA A 272 -10.75 -2.29 11.64
C ALA A 272 -9.67 -1.19 11.58
N GLY A 273 -10.05 0.01 11.14
CA GLY A 273 -9.12 1.14 10.97
C GLY A 273 -8.38 1.11 9.64
N HIS A 274 -7.17 1.66 9.60
CA HIS A 274 -6.36 1.70 8.38
C HIS A 274 -5.82 0.31 8.00
N PHE A 275 -5.90 -0.04 6.71
CA PHE A 275 -5.41 -1.32 6.22
C PHE A 275 -4.68 -1.18 4.87
N PRO A 276 -3.47 -1.74 4.70
CA PRO A 276 -2.70 -1.56 3.48
C PRO A 276 -3.27 -2.39 2.32
N LYS A 277 -3.56 -1.76 1.20
CA LYS A 277 -4.16 -2.43 0.03
C LYS A 277 -3.20 -3.38 -0.70
N GLU A 278 -1.90 -3.29 -0.41
CA GLU A 278 -0.88 -4.20 -0.94
C GLU A 278 -1.01 -5.63 -0.41
N VAL A 279 -1.63 -5.82 0.77
CA VAL A 279 -1.72 -7.15 1.43
C VAL A 279 -3.13 -7.77 1.39
N PHE A 280 -4.10 -7.10 0.77
CA PHE A 280 -5.47 -7.61 0.61
C PHE A 280 -6.06 -7.19 -0.73
N LYS A 281 -6.36 -8.18 -1.58
CA LYS A 281 -6.79 -7.98 -2.97
C LYS A 281 -8.29 -8.19 -3.13
N PRO A 282 -8.93 -7.61 -4.16
CA PRO A 282 -10.39 -7.73 -4.34
C PRO A 282 -10.94 -9.17 -4.41
N GLN A 283 -10.13 -10.12 -4.88
CA GLN A 283 -10.47 -11.54 -4.93
C GLN A 283 -10.34 -12.29 -3.59
N ASP A 284 -9.73 -11.66 -2.59
CA ASP A 284 -9.53 -12.25 -1.26
C ASP A 284 -10.81 -12.16 -0.44
N SER A 285 -11.10 -13.19 0.34
CA SER A 285 -12.26 -13.16 1.23
C SER A 285 -11.97 -12.37 2.49
N TRP A 286 -12.91 -11.52 2.87
CA TRP A 286 -13.01 -10.98 4.22
C TRP A 286 -13.28 -12.11 5.20
N SER A 287 -12.73 -12.02 6.40
CA SER A 287 -13.00 -13.01 7.44
C SER A 287 -13.03 -12.37 8.82
N VAL A 288 -14.00 -12.77 9.64
CA VAL A 288 -14.14 -12.36 11.04
C VAL A 288 -14.18 -13.62 11.89
N THR A 289 -13.08 -13.87 12.60
CA THR A 289 -12.96 -14.99 13.55
C THR A 289 -13.46 -14.53 14.91
N LEU A 290 -14.46 -15.23 15.43
CA LEU A 290 -15.20 -14.85 16.63
C LEU A 290 -14.63 -15.57 17.85
N ASN A 291 -14.58 -14.91 19.00
CA ASN A 291 -14.17 -15.54 20.24
C ASN A 291 -15.20 -16.61 20.64
N PRO A 292 -14.86 -17.92 20.65
CA PRO A 292 -15.81 -18.99 20.94
C PRO A 292 -16.28 -18.99 22.40
N ASN A 293 -15.55 -18.35 23.32
CA ASN A 293 -15.98 -18.17 24.71
C ASN A 293 -17.06 -17.09 24.85
N ARG A 294 -17.21 -16.22 23.84
CA ARG A 294 -18.23 -15.17 23.82
C ARG A 294 -19.40 -15.54 22.90
N TYR A 295 -19.14 -15.99 21.68
CA TYR A 295 -20.17 -16.21 20.67
C TYR A 295 -20.52 -17.68 20.49
N ASP A 296 -21.82 -17.97 20.38
CA ASP A 296 -22.35 -19.32 20.18
C ASP A 296 -22.24 -19.76 18.72
N ALA A 297 -21.25 -20.62 18.44
CA ALA A 297 -21.01 -21.17 17.10
C ALA A 297 -22.13 -22.11 16.60
N GLN A 298 -22.97 -22.65 17.49
CA GLN A 298 -24.05 -23.56 17.11
C GLN A 298 -25.20 -22.81 16.44
N ARG A 299 -25.45 -21.55 16.84
CA ARG A 299 -26.48 -20.69 16.26
C ARG A 299 -25.89 -19.82 15.14
N SER A 300 -25.56 -20.46 14.03
CA SER A 300 -24.94 -19.80 12.87
C SER A 300 -25.80 -19.75 11.59
N SER A 301 -27.00 -20.33 11.60
CA SER A 301 -27.93 -20.29 10.46
C SER A 301 -28.43 -18.88 10.15
N ASP A 302 -28.53 -18.05 11.18
CA ASP A 302 -29.17 -16.73 11.11
C ASP A 302 -28.14 -15.61 10.83
N ILE A 303 -26.85 -15.96 10.76
CA ILE A 303 -25.77 -15.00 10.56
C ILE A 303 -25.87 -14.43 9.16
N THR A 304 -25.88 -13.10 9.10
CA THR A 304 -25.86 -12.32 7.85
C THR A 304 -24.80 -11.24 7.95
N VAL A 305 -24.29 -10.79 6.80
CA VAL A 305 -23.32 -9.69 6.71
C VAL A 305 -23.82 -8.64 5.74
N GLU A 306 -23.66 -7.38 6.10
CA GLU A 306 -23.76 -6.24 5.20
C GLU A 306 -22.38 -5.59 5.07
N LEU A 307 -21.90 -5.44 3.84
CA LEU A 307 -20.68 -4.72 3.49
C LEU A 307 -21.08 -3.50 2.67
N THR A 308 -20.73 -2.29 3.11
CA THR A 308 -21.04 -1.05 2.40
C THR A 308 -19.76 -0.29 2.09
N ARG A 309 -19.53 0.02 0.81
CA ARG A 309 -18.46 0.92 0.38
C ARG A 309 -18.95 2.35 0.40
N GLU A 310 -18.27 3.24 1.12
CA GLU A 310 -18.75 4.60 1.33
C GLU A 310 -18.70 5.47 0.07
N ARG A 311 -17.63 5.37 -0.73
CA ARG A 311 -17.40 6.27 -1.88
C ARG A 311 -18.53 6.32 -2.90
N ASP A 312 -19.26 5.22 -3.06
CA ASP A 312 -20.36 5.09 -4.05
C ASP A 312 -21.65 4.53 -3.44
N GLY A 313 -21.69 4.35 -2.12
CA GLY A 313 -22.83 3.79 -1.40
C GLY A 313 -23.18 2.35 -1.81
N LYS A 314 -22.31 1.63 -2.51
CA LYS A 314 -22.59 0.26 -2.95
C LYS A 314 -22.61 -0.68 -1.74
N THR A 315 -23.69 -1.44 -1.61
CA THR A 315 -23.90 -2.39 -0.50
C THR A 315 -24.05 -3.82 -1.01
N TRP A 316 -23.40 -4.75 -0.32
CA TRP A 316 -23.52 -6.19 -0.51
C TRP A 316 -24.05 -6.84 0.77
N ALA A 317 -25.18 -7.53 0.67
CA ALA A 317 -25.69 -8.44 1.69
C ALA A 317 -25.17 -9.88 1.46
N PHE A 318 -24.89 -10.61 2.53
CA PHE A 318 -24.41 -11.98 2.50
C PHE A 318 -25.17 -12.85 3.49
N ASP A 319 -25.46 -14.07 3.06
CA ASP A 319 -26.09 -15.12 3.83
C ASP A 319 -25.72 -16.49 3.23
N GLN A 320 -26.26 -17.57 3.79
CA GLN A 320 -25.97 -18.95 3.39
C GLN A 320 -26.29 -19.28 1.91
N GLN A 321 -27.04 -18.44 1.19
CA GLN A 321 -27.38 -18.68 -0.22
C GLN A 321 -26.23 -18.30 -1.17
N HIS A 322 -25.29 -17.47 -0.71
CA HIS A 322 -24.22 -16.93 -1.52
C HIS A 322 -23.00 -17.85 -1.54
N THR A 323 -22.95 -18.80 -2.48
CA THR A 323 -21.92 -19.85 -2.51
C THR A 323 -20.94 -19.76 -3.70
N ASP A 324 -21.02 -18.70 -4.51
CA ASP A 324 -20.19 -18.53 -5.70
C ASP A 324 -18.73 -18.21 -5.32
N LYS A 325 -17.87 -19.23 -5.42
CA LYS A 325 -16.44 -19.16 -5.12
C LYS A 325 -15.63 -18.29 -6.06
N LYS A 326 -16.19 -17.79 -7.17
CA LYS A 326 -15.53 -16.81 -8.07
C LYS A 326 -16.17 -15.42 -8.04
N GLY A 327 -17.40 -15.31 -7.55
CA GLY A 327 -18.12 -14.05 -7.33
C GLY A 327 -18.46 -13.84 -5.87
N ARG A 328 -19.76 -13.64 -5.62
CA ARG A 328 -20.31 -13.36 -4.30
C ARG A 328 -20.32 -14.61 -3.44
N PHE A 329 -19.57 -14.58 -2.34
CA PHE A 329 -19.33 -15.73 -1.50
C PHE A 329 -19.62 -15.44 -0.03
N PHE A 330 -20.13 -16.44 0.68
CA PHE A 330 -20.36 -16.45 2.12
C PHE A 330 -20.17 -17.86 2.68
N SER A 331 -19.56 -17.95 3.86
CA SER A 331 -19.55 -19.18 4.66
C SER A 331 -19.40 -18.88 6.14
N VAL A 332 -19.83 -19.83 6.98
CA VAL A 332 -19.47 -19.88 8.39
C VAL A 332 -18.66 -21.15 8.65
N SER A 333 -17.38 -20.99 8.99
CA SER A 333 -16.48 -22.10 9.26
C SER A 333 -16.34 -22.35 10.76
N ARG A 334 -16.60 -23.59 11.19
CA ARG A 334 -16.36 -24.05 12.58
C ARG A 334 -15.09 -24.89 12.72
N SER A 335 -14.33 -25.05 11.62
CA SER A 335 -13.10 -25.83 11.60
C SER A 335 -12.03 -25.22 12.51
N GLY A 336 -11.26 -26.07 13.18
CA GLY A 336 -10.26 -25.67 14.18
C GLY A 336 -8.92 -25.20 13.60
N TYR A 337 -8.94 -24.17 12.75
CA TYR A 337 -7.74 -23.48 12.26
C TYR A 337 -7.38 -22.35 13.23
N GLY A 338 -6.54 -22.64 14.22
CA GLY A 338 -6.23 -21.76 15.34
C GLY A 338 -7.44 -21.62 16.26
N VAL A 339 -8.22 -20.56 16.06
CA VAL A 339 -9.48 -20.29 16.76
C VAL A 339 -10.65 -20.75 15.88
N PRO A 340 -11.54 -21.64 16.35
CA PRO A 340 -12.73 -22.04 15.59
C PRO A 340 -13.73 -20.88 15.48
N PHE A 341 -14.71 -21.02 14.58
CA PHE A 341 -15.80 -20.05 14.34
C PHE A 341 -15.37 -18.77 13.62
N ALA A 342 -15.48 -18.79 12.30
CA ALA A 342 -15.23 -17.64 11.44
C ALA A 342 -16.40 -17.40 10.49
N VAL A 343 -16.81 -16.14 10.35
CA VAL A 343 -17.71 -15.65 9.30
C VAL A 343 -16.85 -15.15 8.15
N ILE A 344 -17.06 -15.66 6.94
CA ILE A 344 -16.22 -15.41 5.77
C ILE A 344 -17.11 -14.94 4.63
N PHE A 345 -16.71 -13.88 3.95
CA PHE A 345 -17.51 -13.30 2.87
C PHE A 345 -16.64 -12.61 1.82
N ARG A 346 -17.11 -12.54 0.59
CA ARG A 346 -16.43 -11.81 -0.49
C ARG A 346 -17.43 -11.16 -1.43
N PRO A 347 -17.36 -9.82 -1.62
CA PRO A 347 -18.18 -9.13 -2.61
C PRO A 347 -17.73 -9.44 -4.04
N GLU A 348 -18.68 -9.41 -4.96
CA GLU A 348 -18.45 -9.39 -6.40
C GLU A 348 -18.20 -7.96 -6.92
N GLN A 349 -17.56 -7.86 -8.09
CA GLN A 349 -17.41 -6.60 -8.85
C GLN A 349 -16.67 -5.48 -8.11
N ILE A 350 -15.61 -5.81 -7.39
CA ILE A 350 -14.60 -4.85 -6.96
C ILE A 350 -13.38 -5.01 -7.88
N ALA A 351 -13.10 -4.00 -8.70
CA ALA A 351 -11.94 -4.02 -9.59
C ALA A 351 -10.63 -3.75 -8.83
N ALA A 352 -10.66 -2.77 -7.92
CA ALA A 352 -9.54 -2.39 -7.07
C ALA A 352 -10.05 -1.71 -5.78
N PHE A 353 -9.22 -1.71 -4.74
CA PHE A 353 -9.34 -0.84 -3.59
C PHE A 353 -8.58 0.46 -3.86
N GLU A 354 -9.28 1.59 -3.75
CA GLU A 354 -8.71 2.92 -3.94
C GLU A 354 -8.07 3.43 -2.64
N ASP A 355 -7.22 4.44 -2.75
CA ASP A 355 -6.70 5.09 -1.53
C ASP A 355 -7.84 5.80 -0.80
N ASN A 356 -7.87 5.68 0.54
CA ASN A 356 -8.94 6.19 1.41
C ASN A 356 -10.31 5.52 1.25
N ASP A 357 -10.44 4.42 0.49
CA ASP A 357 -11.68 3.65 0.43
C ASP A 357 -12.11 3.17 1.82
N VAL A 358 -13.33 3.50 2.24
CA VAL A 358 -13.91 3.00 3.48
C VAL A 358 -14.97 1.95 3.19
N PHE A 359 -14.83 0.81 3.85
CA PHE A 359 -15.80 -0.29 3.84
C PHE A 359 -16.33 -0.51 5.25
N ARG A 360 -17.64 -0.38 5.43
CA ARG A 360 -18.34 -0.69 6.68
C ARG A 360 -18.83 -2.13 6.64
N VAL A 361 -18.51 -2.89 7.68
CA VAL A 361 -18.97 -4.26 7.88
C VAL A 361 -19.97 -4.26 9.03
N LYS A 362 -21.12 -4.89 8.82
CA LYS A 362 -22.10 -5.20 9.87
C LYS A 362 -22.44 -6.68 9.83
N ILE A 363 -22.29 -7.37 10.96
CA ILE A 363 -22.62 -8.79 11.11
C ILE A 363 -23.73 -8.92 12.15
N SER A 364 -24.90 -9.39 11.70
CA SER A 364 -26.09 -9.57 12.53
C SER A 364 -26.44 -11.06 12.64
N GLY A 365 -27.41 -11.38 13.51
CA GLY A 365 -27.81 -12.79 13.75
C GLY A 365 -26.82 -13.57 14.60
N LEU A 366 -25.90 -12.88 15.29
CA LEU A 366 -25.00 -13.48 16.27
C LEU A 366 -25.72 -13.62 17.61
N TYR A 367 -25.31 -14.62 18.37
CA TYR A 367 -25.72 -14.82 19.76
C TYR A 367 -24.50 -15.02 20.63
N GLU A 368 -24.53 -14.46 21.83
CA GLU A 368 -23.55 -14.78 22.85
C GLU A 368 -23.85 -16.15 23.48
N GLN A 369 -22.87 -16.74 24.17
CA GLN A 369 -23.04 -17.96 24.97
C GLN A 369 -24.14 -17.83 26.04
N SER A 370 -24.49 -16.59 26.43
CA SER A 370 -25.61 -16.28 27.33
C SER A 370 -27.00 -16.45 26.68
N GLY A 371 -27.06 -16.60 25.36
CA GLY A 371 -28.28 -16.60 24.57
C GLY A 371 -28.78 -15.22 24.12
N SER A 372 -28.11 -14.14 24.55
CA SER A 372 -28.42 -12.76 24.14
C SER A 372 -28.04 -12.54 22.68
N SER A 373 -28.84 -11.78 21.93
CA SER A 373 -28.48 -11.37 20.57
C SER A 373 -27.29 -10.40 20.61
N ALA A 374 -26.39 -10.54 19.64
CA ALA A 374 -25.23 -9.70 19.47
C ALA A 374 -25.11 -9.24 18.01
N GLU A 375 -24.34 -8.17 17.81
CA GLU A 375 -24.02 -7.61 16.52
C GLU A 375 -22.57 -7.11 16.53
N ILE A 376 -21.88 -7.24 15.40
CA ILE A 376 -20.55 -6.67 15.21
C ILE A 376 -20.63 -5.63 14.12
N GLN A 377 -20.03 -4.46 14.35
CA GLN A 377 -19.82 -3.43 13.34
C GLN A 377 -18.38 -2.92 13.41
N PHE A 378 -17.75 -2.73 12.26
CA PHE A 378 -16.45 -2.06 12.15
C PHE A 378 -16.27 -1.47 10.76
N SER A 379 -15.28 -0.58 10.60
CA SER A 379 -14.91 -0.01 9.30
C SER A 379 -13.44 -0.26 9.00
N THR A 380 -13.17 -0.65 7.76
CA THR A 380 -11.80 -0.75 7.23
C THR A 380 -11.59 0.39 6.23
N LYS A 381 -10.52 1.16 6.42
CA LYS A 381 -10.08 2.21 5.52
C LYS A 381 -8.82 1.77 4.78
N PHE A 382 -8.96 1.44 3.51
CA PHE A 382 -7.82 1.06 2.69
C PHE A 382 -6.92 2.27 2.44
N PHE A 383 -5.62 2.03 2.49
CA PHE A 383 -4.63 3.02 2.10
C PHE A 383 -3.47 2.36 1.37
N LYS A 384 -2.71 3.19 0.67
CA LYS A 384 -1.48 2.78 -0.01
C LYS A 384 -0.28 2.90 0.93
N MET A 385 0.42 1.79 1.18
CA MET A 385 1.53 1.71 2.12
C MET A 385 2.90 1.94 1.50
N VAL A 386 3.09 1.64 0.21
CA VAL A 386 4.37 1.81 -0.48
C VAL A 386 4.28 2.93 -1.53
N PRO A 387 5.31 3.78 -1.69
CA PRO A 387 5.30 4.83 -2.70
C PRO A 387 5.14 4.28 -4.12
N ARG A 388 4.53 5.08 -5.00
CA ARG A 388 4.66 4.89 -6.47
C ARG A 388 5.16 6.19 -7.06
N LEU A 389 5.93 6.07 -8.13
CA LEU A 389 6.26 7.22 -8.97
C LEU A 389 4.99 7.94 -9.43
N ASN A 390 5.07 9.27 -9.43
CA ASN A 390 4.05 10.13 -10.01
C ASN A 390 4.11 10.13 -11.53
N VAL A 391 5.30 9.89 -12.10
CA VAL A 391 5.49 9.82 -13.55
C VAL A 391 4.93 8.51 -14.09
N ARG A 392 3.88 8.62 -14.92
CA ARG A 392 3.17 7.48 -15.53
C ARG A 392 3.37 7.39 -17.05
N TYR A 393 3.85 8.48 -17.64
CA TYR A 393 3.96 8.67 -19.07
C TYR A 393 5.42 8.83 -19.50
N ASP A 394 5.65 8.63 -20.79
CA ASP A 394 6.95 8.83 -21.40
C ASP A 394 7.39 10.30 -21.31
N ILE A 395 8.64 10.51 -20.93
CA ILE A 395 9.25 11.82 -20.77
C ILE A 395 10.44 12.00 -21.71
N MET A 396 10.73 13.25 -22.03
CA MET A 396 11.93 13.63 -22.78
C MET A 396 12.93 14.28 -21.85
N LEU A 397 14.23 14.11 -22.08
CA LEU A 397 15.28 14.91 -21.43
C LEU A 397 16.21 15.49 -22.49
N ARG A 398 16.75 16.68 -22.24
CA ARG A 398 17.85 17.23 -23.02
C ARG A 398 19.17 16.66 -22.51
N LYS A 399 20.14 16.42 -23.39
CA LYS A 399 21.48 15.94 -23.02
C LYS A 399 22.08 16.85 -21.95
N GLY A 400 22.50 16.26 -20.83
CA GLY A 400 23.04 16.95 -19.66
C GLY A 400 21.98 17.40 -18.64
N GLU A 401 20.69 17.29 -18.95
CA GLU A 401 19.60 17.56 -18.01
C GLU A 401 19.58 16.51 -16.89
N THR A 402 19.30 17.00 -15.68
CA THR A 402 19.01 16.19 -14.50
C THR A 402 17.58 16.46 -14.08
N LEU A 403 16.84 15.40 -13.75
CA LEU A 403 15.47 15.47 -13.28
C LEU A 403 15.31 14.61 -12.03
N GLU A 404 14.61 15.14 -11.03
CA GLU A 404 14.16 14.37 -9.87
C GLU A 404 12.75 13.83 -10.16
N LEU A 405 12.60 12.51 -10.13
CA LEU A 405 11.29 11.87 -10.23
C LEU A 405 10.66 11.83 -8.84
N THR A 406 9.45 12.35 -8.76
CA THR A 406 8.69 12.39 -7.51
C THR A 406 7.85 11.12 -7.33
N HIS A 407 7.47 10.84 -6.09
CA HIS A 407 6.62 9.72 -5.73
C HIS A 407 5.60 10.12 -4.67
N ASN A 408 4.40 9.54 -4.73
CA ASN A 408 3.31 9.80 -3.77
C ASN A 408 2.88 8.54 -3.01
N GLY A 409 2.49 8.77 -1.75
CA GLY A 409 1.95 7.78 -0.82
C GLY A 409 3.03 6.92 -0.13
N GLY A 410 2.62 6.21 0.93
CA GLY A 410 3.45 5.23 1.63
C GLY A 410 4.58 5.77 2.51
N ALA A 411 5.45 4.88 2.98
CA ALA A 411 6.69 5.21 3.69
C ALA A 411 7.51 6.23 2.87
N GLN A 412 7.58 7.48 3.32
CA GLN A 412 8.39 8.52 2.67
C GLN A 412 9.91 8.26 2.76
N GLN A 413 10.35 7.14 3.34
CA GLN A 413 11.77 6.78 3.37
C GLN A 413 12.21 6.17 2.03
N SER A 414 13.26 6.78 1.49
CA SER A 414 13.91 6.69 0.17
C SER A 414 14.49 5.32 -0.19
N ASP A 415 13.81 4.23 0.14
CA ASP A 415 14.38 2.89 -0.03
C ASP A 415 14.07 2.28 -1.40
N PHE A 416 13.56 3.04 -2.39
CA PHE A 416 13.24 2.53 -3.73
C PHE A 416 14.48 2.31 -4.61
N LYS A 417 14.45 1.26 -5.44
CA LYS A 417 15.52 0.98 -6.41
C LYS A 417 15.11 1.40 -7.80
N MET A 418 15.84 2.36 -8.37
CA MET A 418 15.71 2.75 -9.77
C MET A 418 16.87 2.22 -10.61
N GLU A 419 16.54 1.67 -11.77
CA GLU A 419 17.52 1.11 -12.70
C GLU A 419 17.26 1.60 -14.11
N SER A 420 18.32 2.04 -14.79
CA SER A 420 18.28 2.37 -16.22
C SER A 420 18.59 1.13 -17.05
N SER A 421 17.78 0.86 -18.07
CA SER A 421 18.05 -0.20 -19.05
C SER A 421 19.22 0.11 -19.97
N ASN A 422 19.69 1.36 -20.02
CA ASN A 422 20.87 1.77 -20.79
C ASN A 422 21.62 2.90 -20.06
N PRO A 423 22.54 2.55 -19.13
CA PRO A 423 23.33 3.51 -18.36
C PRO A 423 24.22 4.45 -19.18
N GLN A 424 24.45 4.18 -20.48
CA GLN A 424 25.21 5.07 -21.37
C GLN A 424 24.34 6.22 -21.92
N VAL A 425 23.02 6.05 -21.97
CA VAL A 425 22.05 7.07 -22.39
C VAL A 425 21.57 7.88 -21.18
N LEU A 426 21.25 7.19 -20.09
CA LEU A 426 20.62 7.76 -18.91
C LEU A 426 21.07 7.01 -17.66
N THR A 427 21.49 7.73 -16.61
CA THR A 427 21.69 7.13 -15.27
C THR A 427 20.49 7.42 -14.39
N ALA A 428 20.24 6.52 -13.42
CA ALA A 428 19.24 6.69 -12.37
C ALA A 428 19.87 6.30 -11.03
N ASP A 429 19.56 7.04 -9.96
CA ASP A 429 20.01 6.72 -8.61
C ASP A 429 18.86 6.35 -7.66
N SER A 430 19.21 5.92 -6.45
CA SER A 430 18.26 5.50 -5.40
C SER A 430 17.47 6.66 -4.77
N ASN A 431 17.80 7.91 -5.11
CA ASN A 431 17.10 9.09 -4.60
C ASN A 431 16.05 9.61 -5.59
N GLY A 432 15.82 8.89 -6.69
CA GLY A 432 14.86 9.32 -7.72
C GLY A 432 15.46 10.25 -8.76
N GLN A 433 16.76 10.51 -8.72
CA GLN A 433 17.41 11.41 -9.67
C GLN A 433 17.82 10.65 -10.93
N ILE A 434 17.45 11.18 -12.09
CA ILE A 434 17.88 10.70 -13.40
C ILE A 434 18.70 11.76 -14.12
N LYS A 435 19.71 11.33 -14.88
CA LYS A 435 20.60 12.23 -15.63
C LYS A 435 20.83 11.76 -17.05
N ALA A 436 20.53 12.63 -18.01
CA ALA A 436 20.68 12.39 -19.43
C ALA A 436 22.15 12.55 -19.86
N LEU A 437 22.75 11.50 -20.43
CA LEU A 437 24.16 11.46 -20.81
C LEU A 437 24.38 11.58 -22.32
N SER A 438 23.59 10.85 -23.11
CA SER A 438 23.72 10.82 -24.57
C SER A 438 22.38 10.62 -25.25
N LYS A 439 22.26 11.11 -26.49
CA LYS A 439 21.03 10.96 -27.29
C LYS A 439 20.69 9.48 -27.47
N GLY A 440 19.42 9.14 -27.26
CA GLY A 440 18.96 7.76 -27.35
C GLY A 440 17.70 7.54 -26.51
N GLN A 441 17.39 6.27 -26.26
CA GLN A 441 16.25 5.90 -25.43
C GLN A 441 16.70 4.95 -24.31
N ALA A 442 16.12 5.12 -23.14
CA ALA A 442 16.30 4.23 -22.00
C ALA A 442 14.96 4.05 -21.28
N ARG A 443 14.80 2.91 -20.63
CA ARG A 443 13.73 2.69 -19.66
C ARG A 443 14.29 2.87 -18.27
N VAL A 444 13.55 3.53 -17.40
CA VAL A 444 13.84 3.55 -15.97
C VAL A 444 12.79 2.71 -15.28
N SER A 445 13.22 1.63 -14.62
CA SER A 445 12.33 0.84 -13.78
C SER A 445 12.44 1.25 -12.33
N PHE A 446 11.28 1.40 -11.70
CA PHE A 446 11.08 1.54 -10.28
C PHE A 446 10.44 0.25 -9.79
N ASN A 447 11.22 -0.54 -9.07
CA ASN A 447 10.71 -1.74 -8.42
C ASN A 447 10.23 -1.37 -7.02
N ASP A 448 9.22 -2.08 -6.53
CA ASP A 448 8.82 -2.02 -5.13
C ASP A 448 8.98 -3.37 -4.43
N TYR A 449 8.65 -3.39 -3.15
CA TYR A 449 8.76 -4.57 -2.29
C TYR A 449 7.65 -5.62 -2.51
N PHE A 450 6.61 -5.30 -3.28
CA PHE A 450 5.48 -6.18 -3.58
C PHE A 450 5.54 -6.70 -5.02
N SER A 451 6.76 -6.72 -5.60
CA SER A 451 7.02 -7.13 -6.99
C SER A 451 6.24 -6.30 -8.03
N SER A 452 5.79 -5.10 -7.66
CA SER A 452 5.31 -4.13 -8.63
C SER A 452 6.49 -3.49 -9.33
N ARG A 453 6.36 -3.33 -10.64
CA ARG A 453 7.34 -2.64 -11.47
C ARG A 453 6.65 -1.51 -12.21
N SER A 454 6.99 -0.28 -11.84
CA SER A 454 6.67 0.88 -12.67
C SER A 454 7.81 1.10 -13.64
N VAL A 455 7.50 1.38 -14.91
CA VAL A 455 8.50 1.67 -15.93
C VAL A 455 8.11 2.97 -16.60
N ILE A 456 9.07 3.88 -16.72
CA ILE A 456 8.94 5.05 -17.58
C ILE A 456 9.91 4.92 -18.74
N TYR A 457 9.48 5.36 -19.93
CA TYR A 457 10.37 5.48 -21.07
C TYR A 457 10.90 6.92 -21.14
N VAL A 458 12.20 7.03 -21.32
CA VAL A 458 12.90 8.31 -21.39
C VAL A 458 13.57 8.41 -22.75
N THR A 459 13.20 9.44 -23.50
CA THR A 459 13.90 9.82 -24.74
C THR A 459 14.87 10.95 -24.42
N VAL A 460 16.16 10.75 -24.70
CA VAL A 460 17.17 11.79 -24.57
C VAL A 460 17.44 12.39 -25.93
N GLU A 461 17.30 13.72 -26.04
CA GLU A 461 17.59 14.49 -27.25
C GLU A 461 18.71 15.51 -27.01
N ASP A 462 19.30 16.02 -28.09
CA ASP A 462 20.20 17.17 -28.00
C ASP A 462 19.41 18.43 -27.63
N ALA A 463 20.03 19.36 -26.91
CA ALA A 463 19.40 20.63 -26.57
C ALA A 463 19.34 21.55 -27.81
N ASP A 464 18.16 22.11 -28.09
CA ASP A 464 18.02 23.24 -29.02
C ASP A 464 18.06 24.55 -28.21
N PRO A 465 19.07 25.42 -28.40
CA PRO A 465 19.15 26.69 -27.69
C PRO A 465 17.95 27.62 -27.91
N LYS A 466 17.17 27.41 -28.99
CA LYS A 466 15.99 28.20 -29.35
C LYS A 466 14.70 27.65 -28.73
N ASP A 467 14.66 26.37 -28.37
CA ASP A 467 13.51 25.73 -27.73
C ASP A 467 13.83 25.40 -26.28
N LYS A 468 13.66 26.41 -25.42
CA LYS A 468 13.93 26.29 -23.98
C LYS A 468 12.90 27.04 -23.13
N VAL A 469 12.71 26.53 -21.92
CA VAL A 469 11.95 27.17 -20.86
C VAL A 469 12.63 28.48 -20.46
N SER A 470 11.84 29.52 -20.24
CA SER A 470 12.35 30.78 -19.69
C SER A 470 12.82 30.60 -18.24
N ALA A 471 13.86 31.35 -17.84
CA ALA A 471 14.45 31.22 -16.51
C ALA A 471 13.45 31.36 -15.35
N TRP A 472 12.41 32.20 -15.51
CA TRP A 472 11.37 32.41 -14.50
C TRP A 472 10.45 31.20 -14.29
N ALA A 473 10.34 30.30 -15.29
CA ALA A 473 9.48 29.12 -15.25
C ALA A 473 10.26 27.83 -14.97
N GLN A 474 11.60 27.88 -14.95
CA GLN A 474 12.47 26.71 -14.98
C GLN A 474 12.27 25.77 -13.79
N ASP A 475 12.11 26.31 -12.59
CA ASP A 475 11.97 25.50 -11.37
C ASP A 475 10.63 24.77 -11.34
N GLU A 476 9.54 25.50 -11.57
CA GLU A 476 8.20 24.90 -11.63
C GLU A 476 8.04 23.93 -12.79
N TYR A 477 8.67 24.20 -13.94
CA TYR A 477 8.74 23.25 -15.05
C TYR A 477 9.44 21.93 -14.64
N ARG A 478 10.59 22.00 -13.95
CA ARG A 478 11.31 20.79 -13.51
C ARG A 478 10.46 19.97 -12.56
N LYS A 479 9.80 20.62 -11.60
CA LYS A 479 8.87 19.94 -10.70
C LYS A 479 7.69 19.34 -11.45
N ALA A 480 7.05 20.09 -12.36
CA ALA A 480 5.94 19.61 -13.18
C ALA A 480 6.32 18.35 -13.95
N LYS A 481 7.50 18.35 -14.56
CA LYS A 481 8.06 17.22 -15.30
C LYS A 481 8.37 16.03 -14.38
N GLY A 482 8.97 16.28 -13.22
CA GLY A 482 9.24 15.26 -12.19
C GLY A 482 7.98 14.67 -11.55
N ASN A 483 6.88 15.41 -11.58
CA ASN A 483 5.52 14.99 -11.20
C ASN A 483 4.75 14.31 -12.35
N GLY A 484 5.34 14.22 -13.55
CA GLY A 484 4.71 13.58 -14.71
C GLY A 484 3.65 14.42 -15.40
N LEU A 485 3.58 15.73 -15.09
CA LEU A 485 2.63 16.67 -15.70
C LEU A 485 3.10 17.16 -17.08
N VAL A 486 4.40 17.01 -17.38
CA VAL A 486 5.00 17.37 -18.67
C VAL A 486 5.58 16.11 -19.32
N THR A 487 4.92 15.63 -20.36
CA THR A 487 5.31 14.43 -21.11
C THR A 487 6.04 14.79 -22.39
N LEU A 488 6.61 13.79 -23.09
CA LEU A 488 7.40 14.05 -24.29
C LEU A 488 6.67 14.88 -25.36
N PHE A 489 5.34 14.77 -25.42
CA PHE A 489 4.54 15.43 -26.45
C PHE A 489 4.37 16.91 -26.18
N TYR A 490 4.39 17.31 -24.91
CA TYR A 490 4.20 18.70 -24.52
C TYR A 490 5.53 19.38 -24.22
N ASP A 491 6.62 18.65 -23.99
CA ASP A 491 7.93 19.20 -23.64
C ASP A 491 8.67 19.91 -24.81
N ARG A 492 8.03 20.89 -25.44
CA ARG A 492 8.50 21.66 -26.59
C ARG A 492 7.78 23.00 -26.69
N THR A 493 8.21 23.86 -27.61
CA THR A 493 7.52 25.11 -27.99
C THR A 493 7.16 26.00 -26.79
N TYR A 494 8.03 26.03 -25.77
CA TYR A 494 7.73 26.51 -24.41
C TYR A 494 7.07 27.90 -24.34
N GLN A 495 7.51 28.82 -25.19
CA GLN A 495 7.05 30.22 -25.20
C GLN A 495 5.87 30.48 -26.15
N GLN A 496 5.45 29.47 -26.93
CA GLN A 496 4.31 29.59 -27.83
C GLN A 496 3.00 29.46 -27.06
N SER A 497 1.92 29.99 -27.66
CA SER A 497 0.57 29.89 -27.09
C SER A 497 0.06 28.45 -27.11
N ILE A 498 -0.50 28.00 -25.99
CA ILE A 498 -1.06 26.65 -25.88
C ILE A 498 -2.45 26.58 -26.54
N ILE A 499 -2.72 25.46 -27.20
CA ILE A 499 -4.02 25.15 -27.79
C ILE A 499 -4.92 24.40 -26.79
N ARG A 500 -6.23 24.40 -27.05
CA ARG A 500 -7.23 23.77 -26.18
C ARG A 500 -7.03 22.27 -26.02
N ASP A 501 -6.63 21.57 -27.08
CA ASP A 501 -6.34 20.14 -27.06
C ASP A 501 -5.23 19.79 -26.05
N ASP A 502 -4.07 20.42 -26.20
CA ASP A 502 -2.90 20.18 -25.35
C ASP A 502 -3.17 20.51 -23.89
N PHE A 503 -3.81 21.64 -23.59
CA PHE A 503 -4.17 22.00 -22.21
C PHE A 503 -5.09 20.94 -21.59
N THR A 504 -6.10 20.49 -22.34
CA THR A 504 -7.06 19.49 -21.86
C THR A 504 -6.38 18.16 -21.62
N SER A 505 -5.52 17.73 -22.56
CA SER A 505 -4.75 16.52 -22.40
C SER A 505 -3.84 16.57 -21.18
N MET A 506 -3.18 17.71 -20.91
CA MET A 506 -2.37 17.91 -19.71
C MET A 506 -3.20 17.90 -18.42
N ALA A 507 -4.41 18.45 -18.45
CA ALA A 507 -5.35 18.40 -17.33
C ALA A 507 -5.75 16.94 -17.00
N VAL A 508 -6.04 16.12 -18.02
CA VAL A 508 -6.35 14.70 -17.82
C VAL A 508 -5.13 13.93 -17.32
N GLN A 509 -3.92 14.21 -17.82
CA GLN A 509 -2.68 13.62 -17.29
C GLN A 509 -2.52 13.93 -15.79
N MET A 510 -2.77 15.16 -15.36
CA MET A 510 -2.76 15.51 -13.94
C MET A 510 -3.81 14.72 -13.15
N ALA A 511 -5.02 14.60 -13.68
CA ALA A 511 -6.09 13.83 -13.05
C ALA A 511 -5.71 12.36 -12.88
N GLU A 512 -5.10 11.76 -13.89
CA GLU A 512 -4.55 10.41 -13.82
C GLU A 512 -3.41 10.27 -12.81
N THR A 513 -2.50 11.25 -12.74
CA THR A 513 -1.41 11.24 -11.76
C THR A 513 -1.95 11.34 -10.33
N ILE A 514 -2.92 12.22 -10.08
CA ILE A 514 -3.53 12.41 -8.75
C ILE A 514 -4.37 11.19 -8.35
N ALA A 515 -5.16 10.64 -9.27
CA ALA A 515 -5.96 9.44 -9.01
C ALA A 515 -5.10 8.16 -8.92
N GLY A 516 -3.89 8.16 -9.50
CA GLY A 516 -2.99 7.01 -9.52
C GLY A 516 -3.48 5.81 -10.34
N ARG A 517 -4.40 6.04 -11.28
CA ARG A 517 -5.01 5.03 -12.17
C ARG A 517 -5.39 5.61 -13.54
N ASP A 518 -5.52 4.76 -14.55
CA ASP A 518 -5.93 5.20 -15.89
C ASP A 518 -7.42 5.59 -15.89
N LEU A 519 -7.75 6.67 -16.57
CA LEU A 519 -9.13 7.18 -16.67
C LEU A 519 -9.83 6.75 -17.96
N TYR A 520 -9.08 6.20 -18.94
CA TYR A 520 -9.63 5.71 -20.22
C TYR A 520 -10.74 4.66 -20.08
N GLN A 521 -10.73 3.88 -18.99
CA GLN A 521 -11.71 2.83 -18.76
C GLN A 521 -12.98 3.33 -18.04
N GLU A 522 -13.05 4.62 -17.69
CA GLU A 522 -14.23 5.17 -17.04
C GLU A 522 -15.40 5.32 -18.04
N PRO A 523 -16.65 5.18 -17.58
CA PRO A 523 -17.82 5.41 -18.42
C PRO A 523 -17.78 6.75 -19.16
N ASP A 524 -17.31 7.80 -18.48
CA ASP A 524 -17.20 9.15 -19.05
C ASP A 524 -16.17 9.25 -20.19
N ALA A 525 -15.12 8.41 -20.19
CA ALA A 525 -14.13 8.35 -21.25
C ALA A 525 -14.61 7.51 -22.45
N LEU A 526 -15.45 6.50 -22.19
CA LEU A 526 -15.98 5.59 -23.19
C LEU A 526 -17.28 6.08 -23.84
N ALA A 527 -17.85 7.19 -23.35
CA ALA A 527 -19.04 7.81 -23.91
C ALA A 527 -18.80 8.38 -25.32
N GLU A 528 -19.88 8.64 -26.06
CA GLU A 528 -19.79 9.34 -27.34
C GLU A 528 -19.29 10.78 -27.13
N SER A 529 -18.36 11.22 -27.97
CA SER A 529 -17.87 12.60 -27.93
C SER A 529 -19.02 13.59 -28.12
N PRO A 530 -19.18 14.61 -27.26
CA PRO A 530 -20.16 15.66 -27.48
C PRO A 530 -19.78 16.62 -28.61
N PHE A 531 -18.61 16.45 -29.23
CA PHE A 531 -18.05 17.35 -30.23
C PHE A 531 -17.85 16.65 -31.58
N LYS A 532 -18.09 17.38 -32.67
CA LYS A 532 -17.99 16.87 -34.05
C LYS A 532 -16.61 17.07 -34.66
N ASP A 533 -15.86 18.02 -34.14
CA ASP A 533 -14.55 18.45 -34.65
C ASP A 533 -13.36 17.78 -33.95
N VAL A 534 -13.63 16.94 -32.94
CA VAL A 534 -12.61 16.14 -32.25
C VAL A 534 -13.19 14.83 -31.73
N ASN A 535 -12.42 13.75 -31.88
CA ASN A 535 -12.73 12.43 -31.35
C ASN A 535 -11.53 11.93 -30.54
N ASP A 536 -11.40 12.46 -29.32
CA ASP A 536 -10.34 12.10 -28.37
C ASP A 536 -10.97 11.83 -27.00
N TRP A 537 -10.66 10.66 -26.42
CA TRP A 537 -11.26 10.21 -25.17
C TRP A 537 -10.94 11.12 -23.99
N LYS A 538 -9.78 11.80 -23.98
CA LYS A 538 -9.40 12.73 -22.90
C LYS A 538 -10.27 13.96 -22.95
N ILE A 539 -10.56 14.47 -24.15
CA ILE A 539 -11.47 15.59 -24.32
C ILE A 539 -12.90 15.19 -23.95
N THR A 540 -13.35 14.01 -24.37
CA THR A 540 -14.66 13.46 -23.98
C THR A 540 -14.77 13.34 -22.47
N TRP A 541 -13.80 12.68 -21.82
CA TRP A 541 -13.76 12.50 -20.37
C TRP A 541 -13.72 13.84 -19.64
N ALA A 542 -12.88 14.78 -20.07
CA ALA A 542 -12.77 16.11 -19.45
C ALA A 542 -14.07 16.92 -19.60
N SER A 543 -14.78 16.77 -20.72
CA SER A 543 -16.06 17.43 -20.94
C SER A 543 -17.15 16.84 -20.04
N ASN A 544 -17.24 15.51 -19.98
CA ASN A 544 -18.21 14.81 -19.14
C ASN A 544 -17.92 15.01 -17.64
N SER A 545 -16.65 15.17 -17.28
CA SER A 545 -16.19 15.53 -15.93
C SER A 545 -16.35 17.02 -15.59
N GLY A 546 -16.86 17.85 -16.52
CA GLY A 546 -17.09 19.28 -16.30
C GLY A 546 -15.83 20.15 -16.25
N ILE A 547 -14.66 19.61 -16.64
CA ILE A 547 -13.38 20.34 -16.69
C ILE A 547 -13.33 21.29 -17.89
N VAL A 548 -13.88 20.85 -19.03
CA VAL A 548 -13.92 21.64 -20.26
C VAL A 548 -15.32 21.73 -20.83
N GLN A 549 -15.56 22.75 -21.65
CA GLN A 549 -16.80 22.92 -22.40
C GLN A 549 -16.48 23.32 -23.84
N GLY A 550 -17.38 23.00 -24.77
CA GLY A 550 -17.28 23.44 -26.16
C GLY A 550 -17.33 24.95 -26.31
N VAL A 551 -16.76 25.48 -27.39
CA VAL A 551 -16.85 26.92 -27.71
C VAL A 551 -18.23 27.29 -28.27
N LYS A 552 -18.96 26.29 -28.78
CA LYS A 552 -20.38 26.33 -29.09
C LYS A 552 -20.93 24.90 -29.13
N ALA A 553 -22.25 24.76 -29.32
CA ALA A 553 -22.90 23.46 -29.36
C ALA A 553 -22.26 22.54 -30.43
N GLY A 554 -21.73 21.39 -29.99
CA GLY A 554 -21.11 20.39 -30.86
C GLY A 554 -19.71 20.72 -31.37
N GLU A 555 -19.04 21.79 -30.89
CA GLU A 555 -17.72 22.20 -31.36
C GLU A 555 -16.78 22.54 -30.20
N PHE A 556 -15.62 21.88 -30.16
CA PHE A 556 -14.60 22.07 -29.14
C PHE A 556 -13.53 23.10 -29.51
N ALA A 557 -13.21 23.22 -30.81
CA ALA A 557 -12.11 24.00 -31.38
C ALA A 557 -10.73 23.60 -30.83
N PRO A 558 -10.24 22.36 -31.11
CA PRO A 558 -9.03 21.81 -30.47
C PRO A 558 -7.76 22.65 -30.71
N TYR A 559 -7.63 23.27 -31.88
CA TYR A 559 -6.46 24.07 -32.27
C TYR A 559 -6.56 25.56 -31.91
N GLN A 560 -7.63 25.98 -31.26
CA GLN A 560 -7.77 27.36 -30.82
C GLN A 560 -6.87 27.63 -29.60
N TYR A 561 -6.21 28.78 -29.58
CA TYR A 561 -5.42 29.22 -28.43
C TYR A 561 -6.28 29.60 -27.23
N ILE A 562 -5.75 29.36 -26.03
CA ILE A 562 -6.43 29.67 -24.77
C ILE A 562 -6.06 31.09 -24.30
N THR A 563 -7.07 31.89 -23.96
CA THR A 563 -6.88 33.17 -23.27
C THR A 563 -6.68 32.97 -21.76
N ARG A 564 -6.07 33.93 -21.08
CA ARG A 564 -5.78 33.85 -19.64
C ARG A 564 -7.04 33.76 -18.76
N GLU A 565 -8.14 34.42 -19.14
CA GLU A 565 -9.41 34.30 -18.40
C GLU A 565 -10.07 32.92 -18.59
N GLN A 566 -9.92 32.32 -19.78
CA GLN A 566 -10.36 30.93 -20.03
C GLN A 566 -9.51 29.96 -19.22
N ALA A 567 -8.19 30.14 -19.19
CA ALA A 567 -7.29 29.32 -18.39
C ALA A 567 -7.66 29.34 -16.90
N ALA A 568 -7.99 30.49 -16.33
CA ALA A 568 -8.42 30.60 -14.94
C ALA A 568 -9.69 29.75 -14.66
N THR A 569 -10.65 29.78 -15.58
CA THR A 569 -11.88 28.99 -15.47
C THR A 569 -11.61 27.50 -15.56
N LEU A 570 -10.85 27.06 -16.57
CA LEU A 570 -10.50 25.65 -16.75
C LEU A 570 -9.70 25.11 -15.56
N LEU A 571 -8.78 25.91 -15.01
CA LEU A 571 -7.94 25.50 -13.88
C LEU A 571 -8.75 25.29 -12.60
N LEU A 572 -9.77 26.12 -12.34
CA LEU A 572 -10.65 25.92 -11.18
C LEU A 572 -11.63 24.76 -11.36
N GLN A 573 -12.14 24.56 -12.58
CA GLN A 573 -12.95 23.38 -12.88
C GLN A 573 -12.14 22.09 -12.70
N LEU A 574 -10.90 22.09 -13.20
CA LEU A 574 -9.95 21.01 -12.94
C LEU A 574 -9.72 20.81 -11.44
N ARG A 575 -9.44 21.88 -10.68
CA ARG A 575 -9.26 21.80 -9.22
C ARG A 575 -10.41 21.08 -8.53
N VAL A 576 -11.66 21.46 -8.82
CA VAL A 576 -12.84 20.80 -8.23
C VAL A 576 -12.84 19.31 -8.55
N LYS A 577 -12.60 18.94 -9.82
CA LYS A 577 -12.59 17.53 -10.21
C LYS A 577 -11.45 16.74 -9.56
N LEU A 578 -10.28 17.35 -9.34
CA LEU A 578 -9.17 16.65 -8.70
C LEU A 578 -9.41 16.34 -7.22
N TYR A 579 -10.07 17.24 -6.48
CA TYR A 579 -10.49 16.96 -5.10
C TYR A 579 -11.58 15.88 -5.04
N ASP A 580 -12.56 15.93 -5.95
CA ASP A 580 -13.57 14.88 -6.12
C ASP A 580 -12.93 13.50 -6.36
N LEU A 581 -11.91 13.41 -7.23
CA LEU A 581 -11.21 12.15 -7.52
C LEU A 581 -10.49 11.53 -6.32
N ILE A 582 -10.13 12.32 -5.30
CA ILE A 582 -9.52 11.83 -4.05
C ILE A 582 -10.54 11.75 -2.90
N ASN A 583 -11.83 11.92 -3.18
CA ASN A 583 -12.94 11.93 -2.23
C ASN A 583 -12.77 12.99 -1.13
N GLU A 584 -12.27 14.17 -1.50
CA GLU A 584 -12.13 15.31 -0.62
C GLU A 584 -12.92 16.51 -1.17
N GLU A 585 -13.32 17.41 -0.28
CA GLU A 585 -13.90 18.68 -0.70
C GLU A 585 -12.79 19.71 -0.92
N ALA A 586 -12.82 20.38 -2.07
CA ALA A 586 -11.86 21.42 -2.38
C ALA A 586 -11.97 22.57 -1.37
N PRO A 587 -10.89 22.92 -0.65
CA PRO A 587 -10.90 24.05 0.28
C PRO A 587 -11.39 25.33 -0.39
N ARG A 588 -12.22 26.09 0.31
CA ARG A 588 -12.77 27.34 -0.22
C ARG A 588 -11.65 28.35 -0.45
N ALA A 589 -11.64 28.98 -1.61
CA ALA A 589 -10.73 30.10 -1.89
C ALA A 589 -11.01 31.27 -0.93
N PRO A 590 -9.98 32.01 -0.49
CA PRO A 590 -10.16 33.24 0.27
C PRO A 590 -11.11 34.20 -0.47
N SER A 591 -12.03 34.84 0.25
CA SER A 591 -12.91 35.85 -0.32
C SER A 591 -12.15 37.17 -0.50
N THR A 592 -11.32 37.24 -1.54
CA THR A 592 -10.58 38.46 -1.90
C THR A 592 -10.81 38.80 -3.37
N SER A 593 -11.33 40.01 -3.62
CA SER A 593 -11.28 40.60 -4.95
C SER A 593 -9.95 41.34 -5.10
N VAL A 594 -9.15 40.91 -6.08
CA VAL A 594 -7.93 41.64 -6.46
C VAL A 594 -8.32 42.61 -7.57
N ALA A 595 -8.29 43.91 -7.28
CA ALA A 595 -8.61 44.93 -8.28
C ALA A 595 -7.44 45.11 -9.26
N PHE A 596 -7.62 44.63 -10.49
CA PHE A 596 -6.69 44.87 -11.59
C PHE A 596 -7.01 46.18 -12.33
N ALA A 597 -6.00 46.79 -12.93
CA ALA A 597 -6.17 48.00 -13.74
C ALA A 597 -7.01 47.75 -15.02
N ASP A 598 -7.09 46.50 -15.49
CA ASP A 598 -7.90 46.06 -16.63
C ASP A 598 -9.06 45.14 -16.21
N ASP A 599 -9.57 45.32 -15.00
CA ASP A 599 -10.66 44.51 -14.42
C ASP A 599 -11.97 44.57 -15.22
N GLU A 600 -12.25 45.71 -15.87
CA GLU A 600 -13.39 45.88 -16.78
C GLU A 600 -13.25 45.06 -18.08
N SER A 601 -12.02 44.68 -18.45
CA SER A 601 -11.75 43.83 -19.62
C SER A 601 -11.93 42.34 -19.34
N ILE A 602 -12.09 41.95 -18.06
CA ILE A 602 -12.37 40.58 -17.66
C ILE A 602 -13.84 40.31 -17.94
N SER A 603 -14.12 39.26 -18.71
CA SER A 603 -15.49 38.90 -19.03
C SER A 603 -16.27 38.53 -17.77
N SER A 604 -17.54 38.92 -17.70
CA SER A 604 -18.40 38.68 -16.54
C SER A 604 -18.44 37.20 -16.12
N TRP A 605 -18.46 36.28 -17.09
CA TRP A 605 -18.47 34.83 -16.84
C TRP A 605 -17.15 34.29 -16.25
N ALA A 606 -16.03 35.00 -16.43
CA ALA A 606 -14.71 34.57 -15.97
C ALA A 606 -14.29 35.24 -14.67
N LYS A 607 -14.95 36.34 -14.28
CA LYS A 607 -14.48 37.28 -13.26
C LYS A 607 -14.23 36.62 -11.90
N ASP A 608 -15.21 35.85 -11.42
CA ASP A 608 -15.09 35.13 -10.15
C ASP A 608 -13.99 34.07 -10.19
N ASN A 609 -13.82 33.39 -11.33
CA ASN A 609 -12.77 32.39 -11.48
C ASN A 609 -11.38 33.02 -11.53
N VAL A 610 -11.25 34.18 -12.16
CA VAL A 610 -9.99 34.95 -12.17
C VAL A 610 -9.60 35.35 -10.76
N TYR A 611 -10.53 35.92 -9.98
CA TYR A 611 -10.25 36.30 -8.59
C TYR A 611 -9.87 35.12 -7.73
N GLN A 612 -10.61 34.02 -7.84
CA GLN A 612 -10.31 32.80 -7.10
C GLN A 612 -8.94 32.22 -7.47
N ALA A 613 -8.63 32.07 -8.76
CA ALA A 613 -7.34 31.57 -9.22
C ALA A 613 -6.16 32.43 -8.74
N VAL A 614 -6.35 33.75 -8.66
CA VAL A 614 -5.35 34.68 -8.11
C VAL A 614 -5.25 34.57 -6.59
N SER A 615 -6.37 34.52 -5.86
CA SER A 615 -6.39 34.39 -4.40
C SER A 615 -5.75 33.08 -3.90
N LEU A 616 -5.86 32.01 -4.69
CA LEU A 616 -5.24 30.71 -4.45
C LEU A 616 -3.75 30.68 -4.87
N GLY A 617 -3.22 31.77 -5.45
CA GLY A 617 -1.84 31.85 -5.93
C GLY A 617 -1.54 31.02 -7.19
N LEU A 618 -2.58 30.44 -7.81
CA LEU A 618 -2.47 29.61 -9.01
C LEU A 618 -2.10 30.45 -10.23
N MET A 619 -2.70 31.63 -10.36
CA MET A 619 -2.39 32.60 -11.43
C MET A 619 -1.99 33.95 -10.84
N ASN A 620 -1.11 34.66 -11.54
CA ASN A 620 -0.66 36.00 -11.13
C ASN A 620 -1.02 37.04 -12.19
N GLY A 621 -1.16 38.30 -11.73
CA GLY A 621 -1.15 39.46 -12.61
C GLY A 621 0.20 39.65 -13.31
N LYS A 622 0.18 40.44 -14.39
CA LYS A 622 1.35 40.94 -15.10
C LYS A 622 1.77 42.32 -14.54
N ASN A 623 2.81 42.89 -15.15
CA ASN A 623 3.30 44.23 -14.86
C ASN A 623 2.17 45.28 -14.89
N SER A 624 2.35 46.37 -14.14
CA SER A 624 1.40 47.50 -14.07
C SER A 624 0.02 47.12 -13.49
N ASN A 625 -0.03 46.15 -12.59
CA ASN A 625 -1.27 45.70 -11.94
C ASN A 625 -2.35 45.24 -12.94
N ARG A 626 -1.97 44.54 -14.01
CA ARG A 626 -2.90 44.08 -15.05
C ARG A 626 -3.05 42.56 -15.04
N PHE A 627 -4.26 42.04 -15.22
CA PHE A 627 -4.46 40.60 -15.42
C PHE A 627 -4.20 40.17 -16.87
N ASP A 628 -4.50 41.05 -17.83
CA ASP A 628 -4.48 40.77 -19.27
C ASP A 628 -5.38 39.59 -19.67
N PRO A 629 -6.72 39.70 -19.48
CA PRO A 629 -7.66 38.58 -19.62
C PRO A 629 -7.70 37.98 -21.03
N LYS A 630 -7.51 38.81 -22.06
CA LYS A 630 -7.54 38.40 -23.47
C LYS A 630 -6.18 37.97 -24.02
N GLY A 631 -5.12 38.14 -23.23
CA GLY A 631 -3.79 37.64 -23.58
C GLY A 631 -3.78 36.11 -23.67
N LEU A 632 -2.98 35.58 -24.59
CA LEU A 632 -2.86 34.13 -24.78
C LEU A 632 -1.95 33.51 -23.71
N LEU A 633 -2.31 32.31 -23.25
CA LEU A 633 -1.52 31.51 -22.32
C LEU A 633 -0.44 30.73 -23.07
N THR A 634 0.79 30.70 -22.56
CA THR A 634 1.88 29.90 -23.15
C THR A 634 2.02 28.52 -22.52
N TYR A 635 2.75 27.61 -23.16
CA TYR A 635 3.09 26.30 -22.58
C TYR A 635 3.84 26.43 -21.25
N GLU A 636 4.87 27.30 -21.17
CA GLU A 636 5.64 27.49 -19.93
C GLU A 636 4.79 28.08 -18.79
N GLN A 637 3.81 28.93 -19.12
CA GLN A 637 2.82 29.39 -18.14
C GLN A 637 1.91 28.25 -17.70
N THR A 638 1.53 27.36 -18.62
CA THR A 638 0.71 26.18 -18.31
C THR A 638 1.44 25.25 -17.33
N TYR A 639 2.74 24.99 -17.53
CA TYR A 639 3.52 24.16 -16.59
C TYR A 639 3.52 24.72 -15.18
N VAL A 640 3.70 26.04 -15.06
CA VAL A 640 3.73 26.71 -13.76
C VAL A 640 2.38 26.63 -13.05
N ILE A 641 1.27 26.94 -13.74
CA ILE A 641 -0.05 26.92 -13.09
C ILE A 641 -0.51 25.50 -12.77
N MET A 642 -0.14 24.52 -13.59
CA MET A 642 -0.44 23.11 -13.36
C MET A 642 0.36 22.57 -12.17
N GLN A 643 1.66 22.88 -12.08
CA GLN A 643 2.48 22.46 -10.94
C GLN A 643 1.97 23.04 -9.62
N LYS A 644 1.61 24.32 -9.60
CA LYS A 644 1.03 24.95 -8.40
C LYS A 644 -0.30 24.32 -7.98
N LEU A 645 -1.16 24.00 -8.95
CA LEU A 645 -2.40 23.30 -8.66
C LEU A 645 -2.12 21.92 -8.08
N PHE A 646 -1.18 21.18 -8.68
CA PHE A 646 -0.76 19.87 -8.19
C PHE A 646 -0.24 19.94 -6.74
N GLU A 647 0.70 20.84 -6.44
CA GLU A 647 1.21 21.08 -5.07
C GLU A 647 0.08 21.37 -4.09
N SER A 648 -0.88 22.22 -4.47
CA SER A 648 -2.03 22.55 -3.59
C SER A 648 -2.91 21.35 -3.25
N ILE A 649 -2.83 20.25 -4.01
CA ILE A 649 -3.60 19.03 -3.77
C ILE A 649 -2.75 18.00 -3.01
N VAL A 650 -1.47 17.87 -3.35
CA VAL A 650 -0.60 16.84 -2.74
C VAL A 650 0.04 17.26 -1.42
N GLU A 651 0.29 18.55 -1.18
CA GLU A 651 0.92 19.07 0.04
C GLU A 651 -0.09 19.38 1.17
N THR A 652 -1.40 19.37 0.88
CA THR A 652 -2.44 19.53 1.92
C THR A 652 -2.68 18.21 2.71
N LYS A 653 -1.74 17.25 2.60
CA LYS A 653 -1.78 15.94 3.28
C LYS A 653 -0.94 15.92 4.54
#